data_AF-A0A941AYU7-F1
#
_entry.id   AF-A0A941AYU7-F1
#
_cell.length_a   1.000
_cell.length_b   1.000
_cell.length_c   1.000
_cell.angle_alpha   90.00
_cell.angle_beta   90.00
_cell.angle_gamma   90.00
#
_symmetry.space_group_name_H-M   'P 1'
#
loop_
_entity.id
_entity.type
_entity.pdbx_description
1 polymer ?
#
loop_
_entity_poly.entity_id
_entity_poly.type
_entity_poly.pdbx_seq_one_letter_code
_entity_poly.pdbx_strand_id
1 'polypeptide(L)'
;MKKTLLLIALLVIGSIQAQEKISSKKKKFYIPVIRYSEFPILDNVLTQTTFYQMDKQLVQEETVLKKKYFNIEGFIKDPANGKLRIYLTVTLPKYKATAIDSTFDKKENRWQFQVYSNYDVRIKVEAKCADKVLLSQDFNSIESSIVGASYQKGSLKATVALNNQRVEQAEKDDDYTAAELGIDNVIYSSVERIQNYLNYKLAYNTDEFKVKFEFVTSKGHSEYNQMLAFENEITAQMEKVTLEKGLDEKLLTPHLQYLESLLVKYPLSPANENIRFIVTNNLAETYFLLENKEKALQYANLLIENDKQDSRGSAIVKRLNNANFADKKIRSHTTRFADLKKLGLKIAEEKEEKRLAFFEKIEQQDADWGQEKANREAKLEKSKLQRNNMLDSIPYQLNPNLLAKVVANLGGSQALKNIEKAHFLAKLSIEGNNVPQTEEKWATTTNYLLKKKMPETYYEIVNGAEAWSHDDRESGVNAKWAKFSTYDYNNIVKNVDLVNFLTDLRLDLWNNFELLQDEIYEGRLCYHLNYFEKTLSTGNRTIPKTDYHVFVDKENFNIVSTEKTEFDNGNKSFFERKIFGDYRPVAALNSGKIPFKINYEIEDFNGETLYQEVREKVEVNPVFGNRIFMKEVYFGGFK
;
A
#
# COMPACT_ATOMS: atom_id res chain seq x y z
N MET A 1 28.91 101.85 1.90
CA MET A 1 27.68 101.03 1.93
C MET A 1 27.34 100.30 0.63
N LYS A 2 27.48 100.90 -0.57
CA LYS A 2 27.18 100.20 -1.85
C LYS A 2 28.06 98.95 -2.13
N LYS A 3 29.35 98.97 -1.78
CA LYS A 3 30.26 97.82 -1.97
C LYS A 3 29.99 96.67 -0.98
N THR A 4 29.53 96.99 0.23
CA THR A 4 29.17 95.99 1.26
C THR A 4 27.86 95.30 0.90
N LEU A 5 26.90 96.02 0.32
CA LEU A 5 25.64 95.43 -0.17
C LEU A 5 25.88 94.50 -1.37
N LEU A 6 26.82 94.85 -2.26
CA LEU A 6 27.21 93.99 -3.38
C LEU A 6 27.91 92.71 -2.89
N LEU A 7 28.74 92.80 -1.85
CA LEU A 7 29.42 91.64 -1.26
C LEU A 7 28.43 90.71 -0.53
N ILE A 8 27.45 91.28 0.17
CA ILE A 8 26.36 90.51 0.81
C ILE A 8 25.46 89.90 -0.25
N ALA A 9 25.12 90.61 -1.33
CA ALA A 9 24.38 90.04 -2.46
C ALA A 9 25.16 88.92 -3.18
N LEU A 10 26.48 89.07 -3.36
CA LEU A 10 27.35 88.02 -3.91
C LEU A 10 27.54 86.83 -2.96
N LEU A 11 27.51 87.04 -1.64
CA LEU A 11 27.51 85.96 -0.64
C LEU A 11 26.15 85.24 -0.57
N VAL A 12 25.04 85.95 -0.76
CA VAL A 12 23.69 85.38 -0.85
C VAL A 12 23.49 84.64 -2.18
N ILE A 13 24.05 85.12 -3.29
CA ILE A 13 24.06 84.42 -4.59
C ILE A 13 25.06 83.23 -4.57
N GLY A 14 26.20 83.37 -3.90
CA GLY A 14 27.18 82.30 -3.69
C GLY A 14 26.69 81.18 -2.78
N SER A 15 25.78 81.47 -1.84
CA SER A 15 25.09 80.44 -1.04
C SER A 15 23.93 79.77 -1.78
N ILE A 16 23.48 80.31 -2.92
CA ILE A 16 22.52 79.66 -3.83
C ILE A 16 23.23 78.70 -4.82
N GLN A 17 24.55 78.80 -4.98
CA GLN A 17 25.35 77.93 -5.87
C GLN A 17 26.14 76.81 -5.18
N ALA A 18 26.01 76.64 -3.85
CA ALA A 18 26.36 75.38 -3.23
C ALA A 18 25.26 74.38 -3.57
N GLN A 19 25.36 73.72 -4.73
CA GLN A 19 24.51 72.59 -5.09
C GLN A 19 24.56 71.58 -3.93
N GLU A 20 23.49 71.55 -3.14
CA GLU A 20 23.46 70.78 -1.90
C GLU A 20 23.76 69.33 -2.24
N LYS A 21 24.85 68.81 -1.64
CA LYS A 21 25.33 67.46 -1.91
C LYS A 21 24.22 66.47 -1.59
N ILE A 22 23.56 65.98 -2.64
CA ILE A 22 22.48 65.03 -2.50
C ILE A 22 23.07 63.65 -2.17
N SER A 23 22.57 63.06 -1.09
CA SER A 23 22.95 61.74 -0.60
C SER A 23 21.76 60.79 -0.72
N SER A 24 22.01 59.49 -0.90
CA SER A 24 20.97 58.48 -0.94
C SER A 24 21.23 57.32 0.01
N LYS A 25 20.14 56.66 0.41
CA LYS A 25 20.12 55.34 1.02
C LYS A 25 19.50 54.35 0.04
N LYS A 26 19.99 53.12 0.07
CA LYS A 26 19.43 52.01 -0.69
C LYS A 26 18.39 51.27 0.14
N LYS A 27 17.22 51.01 -0.44
CA LYS A 27 16.22 50.10 0.13
C LYS A 27 16.02 48.89 -0.79
N LYS A 28 15.93 47.71 -0.19
CA LYS A 28 15.68 46.44 -0.89
C LYS A 28 14.25 46.03 -0.59
N PHE A 29 13.53 45.63 -1.62
CA PHE A 29 12.22 45.00 -1.50
C PHE A 29 12.30 43.59 -2.10
N TYR A 30 11.60 42.66 -1.47
CA TYR A 30 11.45 41.30 -1.97
C TYR A 30 10.00 41.15 -2.37
N ILE A 31 9.75 40.88 -3.65
CA ILE A 31 8.40 40.69 -4.17
C ILE A 31 8.23 39.24 -4.61
N PRO A 32 7.06 38.66 -4.38
CA PRO A 32 6.78 37.31 -4.87
C PRO A 32 6.71 37.33 -6.40
N VAL A 33 7.31 36.33 -7.03
CA VAL A 33 7.28 36.12 -8.48
C VAL A 33 7.03 34.65 -8.80
N ILE A 34 6.51 34.37 -10.00
CA ILE A 34 6.41 33.01 -10.53
C ILE A 34 7.61 32.76 -11.44
N ARG A 35 8.36 31.69 -11.19
CA ARG A 35 9.28 31.14 -12.21
C ARG A 35 8.51 30.19 -13.09
N TYR A 36 8.67 30.37 -14.39
CA TYR A 36 8.01 29.58 -15.42
C TYR A 36 8.93 28.49 -15.93
N SER A 37 8.32 27.42 -16.46
CA SER A 37 9.07 26.43 -17.23
C SER A 37 9.72 27.08 -18.45
N GLU A 38 10.87 26.55 -18.84
CA GLU A 38 11.54 26.89 -20.09
C GLU A 38 10.70 26.49 -21.32
N PHE A 39 9.70 25.61 -21.16
CA PHE A 39 8.89 25.06 -22.25
C PHE A 39 7.44 25.57 -22.22
N PRO A 40 7.06 26.51 -23.10
CA PRO A 40 5.71 27.09 -23.11
C PRO A 40 4.56 26.08 -23.32
N ILE A 41 4.82 24.92 -23.93
CA ILE A 41 3.81 23.87 -24.10
C ILE A 41 3.30 23.30 -22.76
N LEU A 42 4.05 23.50 -21.68
CA LEU A 42 3.67 23.08 -20.33
C LEU A 42 2.72 24.04 -19.62
N ASP A 43 2.46 25.23 -20.19
CA ASP A 43 1.66 26.29 -19.58
C ASP A 43 0.26 25.81 -19.16
N ASN A 44 -0.35 24.89 -19.93
CA ASN A 44 -1.68 24.31 -19.70
C ASN A 44 -1.67 22.84 -19.24
N VAL A 45 -0.52 22.34 -18.77
CA VAL A 45 -0.32 20.94 -18.37
C VAL A 45 -0.29 20.82 -16.85
N LEU A 46 -1.32 20.26 -16.23
CA LEU A 46 -1.43 20.21 -14.77
C LEU A 46 -0.90 18.92 -14.14
N THR A 47 -0.81 17.83 -14.91
CA THR A 47 -0.48 16.49 -14.39
C THR A 47 0.84 16.00 -14.93
N GLN A 48 1.55 15.23 -14.11
CA GLN A 48 2.80 14.55 -14.46
C GLN A 48 2.76 13.07 -14.09
N THR A 49 3.48 12.25 -14.85
CA THR A 49 3.75 10.83 -14.55
C THR A 49 5.22 10.52 -14.81
N THR A 50 5.82 9.75 -13.92
CA THR A 50 7.19 9.27 -14.10
C THR A 50 7.19 7.77 -14.34
N PHE A 51 7.85 7.34 -15.41
CA PHE A 51 8.04 5.95 -15.79
C PHE A 51 9.48 5.56 -15.51
N TYR A 52 9.67 4.42 -14.86
CA TYR A 52 10.97 3.92 -14.45
C TYR A 52 11.28 2.66 -15.26
N GLN A 53 12.43 2.65 -15.92
CA GLN A 53 13.04 1.47 -16.53
C GLN A 53 14.34 1.21 -15.75
N MET A 54 14.25 0.32 -14.77
CA MET A 54 15.36 -0.04 -13.90
C MET A 54 15.93 -1.39 -14.33
N ASP A 55 17.20 -1.62 -14.02
CA ASP A 55 17.78 -2.96 -14.07
C ASP A 55 17.01 -3.92 -13.12
N LYS A 56 16.93 -5.21 -13.48
CA LYS A 56 16.19 -6.22 -12.69
C LYS A 56 16.72 -6.40 -11.28
N GLN A 57 17.97 -6.01 -11.04
CA GLN A 57 18.61 -6.08 -9.73
C GLN A 57 18.25 -4.90 -8.81
N LEU A 58 17.55 -3.88 -9.33
CA LEU A 58 17.24 -2.62 -8.61
C LEU A 58 15.76 -2.49 -8.20
N VAL A 59 15.07 -3.61 -7.95
CA VAL A 59 13.62 -3.65 -7.67
C VAL A 59 13.27 -2.91 -6.37
N GLN A 60 14.12 -2.99 -5.35
CA GLN A 60 13.89 -2.31 -4.08
C GLN A 60 14.03 -0.79 -4.24
N GLU A 61 15.04 -0.35 -4.98
CA GLU A 61 15.32 1.06 -5.30
C GLU A 61 14.19 1.65 -6.12
N GLU A 62 13.63 0.92 -7.09
CA GLU A 62 12.49 1.37 -7.89
C GLU A 62 11.30 1.80 -7.01
N THR A 63 11.00 1.03 -5.97
CA THR A 63 9.91 1.32 -5.03
C THR A 63 10.16 2.61 -4.25
N VAL A 64 11.41 2.81 -3.79
CA VAL A 64 11.81 4.03 -3.09
C VAL A 64 11.79 5.25 -4.02
N LEU A 65 12.29 5.09 -5.25
CA LEU A 65 12.35 6.14 -6.26
C LEU A 65 10.95 6.63 -6.65
N LYS A 66 10.00 5.72 -6.88
CA LYS A 66 8.58 6.04 -7.15
C LYS A 66 7.96 6.86 -6.03
N LYS A 67 8.29 6.53 -4.77
CA LYS A 67 7.72 7.21 -3.60
C LYS A 67 8.34 8.59 -3.36
N LYS A 68 9.67 8.73 -3.49
CA LYS A 68 10.42 9.89 -3.00
C LYS A 68 10.84 10.91 -4.06
N TYR A 69 10.98 10.53 -5.33
CA TYR A 69 11.60 11.38 -6.35
C TYR A 69 10.67 11.78 -7.50
N PHE A 70 11.15 12.65 -8.39
CA PHE A 70 10.46 13.10 -9.61
C PHE A 70 9.12 13.77 -9.35
N ASN A 71 9.08 14.59 -8.30
CA ASN A 71 7.97 15.51 -8.07
C ASN A 71 8.32 16.87 -8.66
N ILE A 72 8.05 17.09 -9.96
CA ILE A 72 8.29 18.40 -10.55
C ILE A 72 7.34 19.43 -9.94
N GLU A 73 7.90 20.52 -9.44
CA GLU A 73 7.16 21.61 -8.81
C GLU A 73 6.16 22.24 -9.79
N GLY A 74 4.94 22.49 -9.33
CA GLY A 74 3.88 23.08 -10.15
C GLY A 74 3.06 22.07 -10.99
N PHE A 75 3.17 20.77 -10.70
CA PHE A 75 2.37 19.70 -11.31
C PHE A 75 1.80 18.75 -10.25
N ILE A 76 0.67 18.12 -10.55
CA ILE A 76 0.08 17.04 -9.76
C ILE A 76 0.60 15.70 -10.27
N LYS A 77 1.09 14.85 -9.36
CA LYS A 77 1.42 13.46 -9.70
C LYS A 77 0.14 12.66 -9.98
N ASP A 78 0.01 12.21 -11.22
CA ASP A 78 -0.97 11.24 -11.68
C ASP A 78 -0.20 9.95 -12.04
N PRO A 79 -0.50 8.80 -11.43
CA PRO A 79 0.24 7.56 -11.69
C PRO A 79 -0.05 6.94 -13.07
N ALA A 80 -1.14 7.32 -13.75
CA ALA A 80 -1.59 6.66 -14.98
C ALA A 80 -1.60 7.59 -16.19
N ASN A 81 -2.11 8.83 -16.05
CA ASN A 81 -2.49 9.68 -17.17
C ASN A 81 -1.89 11.09 -17.14
N GLY A 82 -0.70 11.24 -16.55
CA GLY A 82 0.05 12.49 -16.59
C GLY A 82 0.37 12.93 -18.02
N LYS A 83 0.08 14.19 -18.30
CA LYS A 83 0.36 14.81 -19.60
C LYS A 83 1.85 15.13 -19.77
N LEU A 84 2.53 15.57 -18.71
CA LEU A 84 3.99 15.58 -18.63
C LEU A 84 4.48 14.18 -18.27
N ARG A 85 5.21 13.54 -19.17
CA ARG A 85 5.74 12.19 -18.97
C ARG A 85 7.25 12.23 -18.85
N ILE A 86 7.78 11.76 -17.73
CA ILE A 86 9.21 11.70 -17.47
C ILE A 86 9.63 10.23 -17.52
N TYR A 87 10.49 9.87 -18.44
CA TYR A 87 11.04 8.53 -18.57
C TYR A 87 12.43 8.53 -17.97
N LEU A 88 12.64 7.67 -16.97
CA LEU A 88 13.91 7.48 -16.31
C LEU A 88 14.42 6.07 -16.62
N THR A 89 15.59 5.97 -17.23
CA THR A 89 16.28 4.69 -17.42
C THR A 89 17.52 4.67 -16.55
N VAL A 90 17.57 3.76 -15.57
CA VAL A 90 18.71 3.61 -14.65
C VAL A 90 19.34 2.26 -14.90
N THR A 91 20.59 2.26 -15.37
CA THR A 91 21.39 1.03 -15.48
C THR A 91 22.04 0.71 -14.15
N LEU A 92 22.35 -0.56 -13.90
CA LEU A 92 23.14 -0.97 -12.73
C LEU A 92 24.46 -0.16 -12.65
N PRO A 93 24.72 0.56 -11.54
CA PRO A 93 26.01 1.23 -11.33
C PRO A 93 27.17 0.24 -11.38
N LYS A 94 28.22 0.59 -12.15
CA LYS A 94 29.39 -0.28 -12.30
C LYS A 94 30.50 0.15 -11.37
N TYR A 95 30.97 -0.75 -10.51
CA TYR A 95 32.13 -0.47 -9.67
C TYR A 95 33.34 -0.13 -10.55
N LYS A 96 34.09 0.89 -10.15
CA LYS A 96 35.29 1.34 -10.86
C LYS A 96 36.55 1.15 -10.04
N ALA A 97 36.55 1.66 -8.80
CA ALA A 97 37.72 1.64 -7.94
C ALA A 97 37.37 2.01 -6.50
N THR A 98 38.19 1.55 -5.55
CA THR A 98 38.21 2.06 -4.19
C THR A 98 39.23 3.19 -4.10
N ALA A 99 38.83 4.34 -3.55
CA ALA A 99 39.68 5.51 -3.32
C ALA A 99 39.81 5.81 -1.82
N ILE A 100 40.87 6.53 -1.45
CA ILE A 100 41.10 6.98 -0.08
C ILE A 100 41.32 8.49 -0.11
N ASP A 101 40.58 9.22 0.71
CA ASP A 101 40.83 10.63 1.00
C ASP A 101 41.37 10.78 2.44
N SER A 102 42.05 11.89 2.72
CA SER A 102 42.61 12.19 4.03
C SER A 102 42.27 13.62 4.44
N THR A 103 41.67 13.77 5.61
CA THR A 103 41.38 15.08 6.22
C THR A 103 42.15 15.21 7.53
N PHE A 104 42.77 16.36 7.74
CA PHE A 104 43.46 16.65 9.00
C PHE A 104 42.48 17.23 10.03
N ASP A 105 42.20 16.47 11.09
CA ASP A 105 41.39 16.98 12.20
C ASP A 105 42.25 17.90 13.08
N LYS A 106 41.96 19.20 13.01
CA LYS A 106 42.66 20.23 13.79
C LYS A 106 42.40 20.14 15.30
N LYS A 107 41.25 19.59 15.74
CA LYS A 107 40.92 19.45 17.16
C LYS A 107 41.67 18.29 17.80
N GLU A 108 41.80 17.19 17.07
CA GLU A 108 42.47 15.98 17.55
C GLU A 108 43.94 15.88 17.10
N ASN A 109 44.42 16.86 16.32
CA ASN A 109 45.77 16.94 15.77
C ASN A 109 46.23 15.66 15.04
N ARG A 110 45.31 15.02 14.30
CA ARG A 110 45.56 13.74 13.63
C ARG A 110 44.92 13.68 12.23
N TRP A 111 45.56 12.94 11.34
CA TRP A 111 44.98 12.61 10.03
C TRP A 111 43.90 11.54 10.18
N GLN A 112 42.71 11.84 9.67
CA GLN A 112 41.62 10.89 9.50
C GLN A 112 41.53 10.53 8.02
N PHE A 113 41.32 9.24 7.73
CA PHE A 113 41.24 8.73 6.37
C PHE A 113 39.86 8.17 6.10
N GLN A 114 39.32 8.45 4.92
CA GLN A 114 38.00 7.98 4.51
C GLN A 114 38.11 7.19 3.22
N VAL A 115 37.51 6.00 3.23
CA VAL A 115 37.53 5.07 2.09
C VAL A 115 36.23 5.20 1.32
N TYR A 116 36.33 5.25 -0.01
CA TYR A 116 35.18 5.40 -0.90
C TYR A 116 35.19 4.32 -1.96
N SER A 117 34.02 3.74 -2.24
CA SER A 117 33.76 2.95 -3.44
C SER A 117 33.24 3.87 -4.54
N ASN A 118 33.94 3.92 -5.67
CA ASN A 118 33.54 4.72 -6.82
C ASN A 118 32.78 3.87 -7.83
N TYR A 119 31.65 4.39 -8.31
CA TYR A 119 30.77 3.75 -9.28
C TYR A 119 30.56 4.64 -10.50
N ASP A 120 30.59 4.05 -11.70
CA ASP A 120 30.08 4.67 -12.93
C ASP A 120 28.55 4.53 -12.93
N VAL A 121 27.86 5.65 -12.77
CA VAL A 121 26.40 5.74 -12.74
C VAL A 121 25.93 6.35 -14.05
N ARG A 122 25.03 5.67 -14.75
CA ARG A 122 24.44 6.13 -16.00
C ARG A 122 22.92 6.14 -15.90
N ILE A 123 22.36 7.33 -16.04
CA ILE A 123 20.92 7.55 -16.00
C ILE A 123 20.52 8.36 -17.21
N LYS A 124 19.58 7.84 -17.99
CA LYS A 124 18.99 8.56 -19.12
C LYS A 124 17.63 9.11 -18.73
N VAL A 125 17.39 10.36 -19.10
CA VAL A 125 16.16 11.07 -18.81
C VAL A 125 15.56 11.63 -20.09
N GLU A 126 14.28 11.36 -20.30
CA GLU A 126 13.52 11.94 -21.41
C GLU A 126 12.19 12.49 -20.88
N ALA A 127 11.94 13.78 -21.03
CA ALA A 127 10.66 14.39 -20.67
C ALA A 127 9.86 14.73 -21.92
N LYS A 128 8.60 14.31 -21.95
CA LYS A 128 7.65 14.51 -23.05
C LYS A 128 6.39 15.21 -22.58
N CYS A 129 5.77 15.96 -23.47
CA CYS A 129 4.38 16.38 -23.33
C CYS A 129 3.64 15.97 -24.59
N ALA A 130 2.62 15.12 -24.43
CA ALA A 130 2.02 14.39 -25.55
C ALA A 130 3.12 13.68 -26.39
N ASP A 131 3.15 13.89 -27.70
CA ASP A 131 4.15 13.28 -28.60
C ASP A 131 5.44 14.12 -28.75
N LYS A 132 5.53 15.28 -28.11
CA LYS A 132 6.68 16.18 -28.23
C LYS A 132 7.70 15.92 -27.14
N VAL A 133 8.94 15.62 -27.55
CA VAL A 133 10.10 15.58 -26.65
C VAL A 133 10.46 17.01 -26.26
N LEU A 134 10.49 17.27 -24.96
CA LEU A 134 10.88 18.56 -24.39
C LEU A 134 12.39 18.58 -24.11
N LEU A 135 12.87 17.51 -23.48
CA LEU A 135 14.28 17.31 -23.17
C LEU A 135 14.63 15.82 -23.25
N SER A 136 15.85 15.55 -23.67
CA SER A 136 16.47 14.23 -23.60
C SER A 136 17.92 14.45 -23.19
N GLN A 137 18.32 13.90 -22.06
CA GLN A 137 19.65 14.12 -21.48
C GLN A 137 20.17 12.83 -20.84
N ASP A 138 21.43 12.52 -21.15
CA ASP A 138 22.17 11.45 -20.49
C ASP A 138 22.97 12.06 -19.33
N PHE A 139 22.81 11.48 -18.15
CA PHE A 139 23.51 11.83 -16.92
C PHE A 139 24.48 10.70 -16.60
N ASN A 140 25.73 10.89 -17.00
CA ASN A 140 26.82 9.96 -16.70
C ASN A 140 27.73 10.62 -15.68
N SER A 141 27.90 9.99 -14.52
CA SER A 141 28.73 10.52 -13.44
C SER A 141 29.51 9.41 -12.74
N ILE A 142 30.58 9.80 -12.06
CA ILE A 142 31.28 8.93 -11.12
C ILE A 142 30.82 9.35 -9.73
N GLU A 143 30.08 8.45 -9.07
CA GLU A 143 29.61 8.67 -7.71
C GLU A 143 30.44 7.86 -6.72
N SER A 144 30.56 8.39 -5.50
CA SER A 144 31.32 7.76 -4.43
C SER A 144 30.40 7.42 -3.27
N SER A 145 30.48 6.17 -2.79
CA SER A 145 29.85 5.74 -1.55
C SER A 145 30.91 5.55 -0.47
N ILE A 146 30.64 6.01 0.74
CA ILE A 146 31.56 5.86 1.87
C ILE A 146 31.53 4.41 2.35
N VAL A 147 32.71 3.80 2.48
CA VAL A 147 32.88 2.48 3.08
C VAL A 147 33.14 2.68 4.57
N GLY A 148 32.12 2.59 5.42
CA GLY A 148 32.24 2.66 6.88
C GLY A 148 32.56 4.06 7.47
N ALA A 149 33.21 4.10 8.65
CA ALA A 149 33.56 5.35 9.36
C ALA A 149 35.04 5.73 9.16
N SER A 150 35.46 6.95 9.54
CA SER A 150 36.85 7.42 9.43
C SER A 150 37.85 6.43 10.07
N TYR A 151 38.87 6.03 9.31
CA TYR A 151 39.87 5.04 9.72
C TYR A 151 41.20 5.68 10.14
N GLN A 152 41.91 5.01 11.03
CA GLN A 152 43.33 5.27 11.30
C GLN A 152 44.20 4.61 10.23
N LYS A 153 45.40 5.16 9.97
CA LYS A 153 46.30 4.70 8.91
C LYS A 153 46.56 3.17 8.91
N GLY A 154 46.62 2.55 10.09
CA GLY A 154 46.89 1.12 10.24
C GLY A 154 45.79 0.19 9.75
N SER A 155 44.52 0.62 9.72
CA SER A 155 43.39 -0.23 9.32
C SER A 155 42.99 -0.10 7.84
N LEU A 156 43.53 0.90 7.13
CA LEU A 156 43.15 1.19 5.73
C LEU A 156 43.36 0.02 4.78
N LYS A 157 44.52 -0.67 4.86
CA LYS A 157 44.84 -1.77 3.94
C LYS A 157 43.86 -2.93 4.10
N ALA A 158 43.46 -3.23 5.34
CA ALA A 158 42.49 -4.29 5.62
C ALA A 158 41.08 -3.90 5.16
N THR A 159 40.65 -2.67 5.40
CA THR A 159 39.34 -2.18 4.95
C THR A 159 39.21 -2.19 3.43
N VAL A 160 40.23 -1.70 2.70
CA VAL A 160 40.22 -1.69 1.23
C VAL A 160 40.18 -3.12 0.68
N ALA A 161 40.96 -4.04 1.24
CA ALA A 161 40.96 -5.44 0.84
C ALA A 161 39.60 -6.11 1.06
N LEU A 162 38.98 -5.88 2.23
CA LEU A 162 37.65 -6.40 2.55
C LEU A 162 36.58 -5.85 1.61
N ASN A 163 36.62 -4.54 1.31
CA ASN A 163 35.68 -3.91 0.40
C ASN A 163 35.81 -4.47 -1.03
N ASN A 164 37.03 -4.60 -1.55
CA ASN A 164 37.27 -5.19 -2.86
C ASN A 164 36.77 -6.65 -2.92
N GLN A 165 36.99 -7.44 -1.86
CA GLN A 165 36.50 -8.81 -1.79
C GLN A 165 34.96 -8.87 -1.80
N ARG A 166 34.29 -7.95 -1.11
CA ARG A 166 32.83 -7.83 -1.11
C ARG A 166 32.28 -7.50 -2.50
N VAL A 167 32.93 -6.58 -3.21
CA VAL A 167 32.57 -6.23 -4.60
C VAL A 167 32.76 -7.44 -5.51
N GLU A 168 33.91 -8.11 -5.46
CA GLU A 168 34.18 -9.29 -6.28
C GLU A 168 33.19 -10.45 -6.02
N GLN A 169 32.73 -10.60 -4.78
CA GLN A 169 31.73 -11.61 -4.43
C GLN A 169 30.36 -11.24 -5.02
N ALA A 170 29.94 -9.98 -4.88
CA ALA A 170 28.69 -9.49 -5.48
C ALA A 170 28.70 -9.60 -7.01
N GLU A 171 29.84 -9.35 -7.66
CA GLU A 171 29.99 -9.52 -9.10
C GLU A 171 29.86 -10.99 -9.55
N LYS A 172 30.29 -11.95 -8.73
CA LYS A 172 30.16 -13.39 -9.02
C LYS A 172 28.76 -13.92 -8.79
N ASP A 173 28.12 -13.47 -7.70
CA ASP A 173 26.82 -13.99 -7.26
C ASP A 173 25.64 -13.27 -7.92
N ASP A 174 25.91 -12.20 -8.68
CA ASP A 174 24.92 -11.32 -9.32
C ASP A 174 23.94 -10.69 -8.30
N ASP A 175 24.38 -10.56 -7.04
CA ASP A 175 23.62 -10.00 -5.92
C ASP A 175 24.27 -8.71 -5.40
N TYR A 176 23.82 -7.60 -5.98
CA TYR A 176 24.25 -6.25 -5.64
C TYR A 176 23.33 -5.58 -4.60
N THR A 177 22.34 -6.31 -4.08
CA THR A 177 21.35 -5.80 -3.12
C THR A 177 21.84 -5.80 -1.67
N ALA A 178 23.05 -6.30 -1.44
CA ALA A 178 23.69 -6.18 -0.14
C ALA A 178 23.86 -4.70 0.20
N ALA A 179 23.10 -4.22 1.19
CA ALA A 179 23.15 -2.88 1.77
C ALA A 179 24.58 -2.41 2.18
N GLU A 180 25.57 -3.31 2.13
CA GLU A 180 26.97 -3.08 2.39
C GLU A 180 27.76 -2.41 1.25
N LEU A 181 27.27 -2.39 -0.01
CA LEU A 181 27.98 -1.80 -1.15
C LEU A 181 27.62 -0.34 -1.44
N GLY A 182 26.50 0.14 -0.90
CA GLY A 182 26.03 1.53 -1.02
C GLY A 182 25.65 1.96 -2.44
N ILE A 183 25.18 1.01 -3.26
CA ILE A 183 24.71 1.24 -4.63
C ILE A 183 23.44 2.12 -4.63
N ASP A 184 22.58 1.95 -3.63
CA ASP A 184 21.40 2.76 -3.39
C ASP A 184 21.77 4.25 -3.19
N ASN A 185 22.78 4.53 -2.36
CA ASN A 185 23.22 5.90 -2.05
C ASN A 185 23.73 6.63 -3.30
N VAL A 186 24.48 5.96 -4.17
CA VAL A 186 24.99 6.58 -5.40
C VAL A 186 23.89 6.82 -6.44
N ILE A 187 22.89 5.94 -6.51
CA ILE A 187 21.70 6.16 -7.34
C ILE A 187 20.92 7.36 -6.81
N TYR A 188 20.65 7.43 -5.50
CA TYR A 188 19.89 8.51 -4.89
C TYR A 188 20.57 9.87 -5.06
N SER A 189 21.90 9.95 -4.87
CA SER A 189 22.72 11.15 -5.15
C SER A 189 22.54 11.62 -6.60
N SER A 190 22.65 10.70 -7.56
CA SER A 190 22.50 11.02 -8.97
C SER A 190 21.08 11.48 -9.32
N VAL A 191 20.08 10.78 -8.80
CA VAL A 191 18.66 11.09 -9.02
C VAL A 191 18.27 12.43 -8.39
N GLU A 192 18.82 12.78 -7.23
CA GLU A 192 18.57 14.09 -6.61
C GLU A 192 19.05 15.24 -7.50
N ARG A 193 20.24 15.13 -8.09
CA ARG A 193 20.75 16.14 -9.03
C ARG A 193 19.89 16.21 -10.29
N ILE A 194 19.43 15.06 -10.79
CA ILE A 194 18.51 15.01 -11.94
C ILE A 194 17.19 15.68 -11.59
N GLN A 195 16.61 15.40 -10.43
CA GLN A 195 15.39 16.04 -9.94
C GLN A 195 15.56 17.56 -9.90
N ASN A 196 16.68 18.06 -9.36
CA ASN A 196 16.98 19.49 -9.32
C ASN A 196 17.12 20.10 -10.72
N TYR A 197 17.78 19.39 -11.64
CA TYR A 197 17.88 19.79 -13.05
C TYR A 197 16.51 19.85 -13.73
N LEU A 198 15.68 18.84 -13.54
CA LEU A 198 14.34 18.80 -14.10
C LEU A 198 13.45 19.89 -13.50
N ASN A 199 13.53 20.14 -12.20
CA ASN A 199 12.85 21.28 -11.57
C ASN A 199 13.31 22.60 -12.19
N TYR A 200 14.62 22.79 -12.37
CA TYR A 200 15.14 24.00 -13.01
C TYR A 200 14.59 24.23 -14.43
N LYS A 201 14.34 23.16 -15.21
CA LYS A 201 13.87 23.23 -16.60
C LYS A 201 12.35 23.23 -16.74
N LEU A 202 11.66 22.41 -15.96
CA LEU A 202 10.26 22.04 -16.16
C LEU A 202 9.31 22.71 -15.16
N ALA A 203 9.79 23.13 -13.99
CA ALA A 203 8.92 23.53 -12.89
C ALA A 203 8.15 24.83 -13.15
N TYR A 204 7.04 24.95 -12.43
CA TYR A 204 6.41 26.22 -12.10
C TYR A 204 6.46 26.38 -10.59
N ASN A 205 7.21 27.36 -10.11
CA ASN A 205 7.33 27.62 -8.67
C ASN A 205 7.24 29.10 -8.35
N THR A 206 7.00 29.40 -7.09
CA THR A 206 7.02 30.75 -6.55
C THR A 206 8.42 31.03 -6.00
N ASP A 207 8.91 32.23 -6.23
CA ASP A 207 10.21 32.69 -5.73
C ASP A 207 10.11 34.14 -5.28
N GLU A 208 11.18 34.66 -4.70
CA GLU A 208 11.30 36.06 -4.33
C GLU A 208 12.25 36.79 -5.26
N PHE A 209 11.76 37.86 -5.86
CA PHE A 209 12.56 38.76 -6.66
C PHE A 209 12.96 39.99 -5.86
N LYS A 210 14.25 40.30 -5.92
CA LYS A 210 14.85 41.41 -5.17
C LYS A 210 14.92 42.68 -6.03
N VAL A 211 14.13 43.67 -5.66
CA VAL A 211 14.14 45.02 -6.26
C VAL A 211 14.94 45.99 -5.39
N LYS A 212 15.64 46.93 -6.01
CA LYS A 212 16.53 47.89 -5.31
C LYS A 212 16.17 49.33 -5.71
N PHE A 213 15.67 50.09 -4.75
CA PHE A 213 15.40 51.52 -4.89
C PHE A 213 16.47 52.37 -4.19
N GLU A 214 16.65 53.60 -4.66
CA GLU A 214 17.52 54.61 -4.08
C GLU A 214 16.66 55.77 -3.57
N PHE A 215 16.85 56.21 -2.32
CA PHE A 215 16.04 57.26 -1.72
C PHE A 215 16.90 58.36 -1.13
N VAL A 216 16.47 59.61 -1.25
CA VAL A 216 17.24 60.77 -0.81
C VAL A 216 17.28 60.86 0.72
N THR A 217 18.46 61.16 1.28
CA THR A 217 18.67 61.37 2.73
C THR A 217 19.00 62.81 3.11
N SER A 218 19.33 63.66 2.14
CA SER A 218 19.67 65.07 2.37
C SER A 218 18.41 65.91 2.63
N LYS A 219 17.99 66.06 3.90
CA LYS A 219 16.78 66.81 4.31
C LYS A 219 16.75 68.29 3.88
N GLY A 220 17.91 68.90 3.66
CA GLY A 220 18.02 70.30 3.20
C GLY A 220 17.71 70.49 1.72
N HIS A 221 17.83 69.43 0.91
CA HIS A 221 17.64 69.49 -0.53
C HIS A 221 16.21 69.88 -0.90
N SER A 222 16.05 70.82 -1.84
CA SER A 222 14.74 71.33 -2.29
C SER A 222 13.76 70.23 -2.76
N GLU A 223 14.31 69.13 -3.27
CA GLU A 223 13.55 67.96 -3.76
C GLU A 223 13.17 66.95 -2.66
N TYR A 224 13.69 67.10 -1.44
CA TYR A 224 13.56 66.10 -0.39
C TYR A 224 12.11 65.70 -0.10
N ASN A 225 11.21 66.67 0.06
CA ASN A 225 9.82 66.41 0.44
C ASN A 225 9.06 65.62 -0.63
N GLN A 226 9.26 65.93 -1.90
CA GLN A 226 8.56 65.24 -3.00
C GLN A 226 9.15 63.86 -3.26
N MET A 227 10.48 63.70 -3.13
CA MET A 227 11.11 62.40 -3.22
C MET A 227 10.78 61.50 -2.02
N LEU A 228 10.57 62.08 -0.84
CA LEU A 228 10.05 61.37 0.33
C LEU A 228 8.59 60.93 0.13
N ALA A 229 7.75 61.75 -0.51
CA ALA A 229 6.39 61.37 -0.86
C ALA A 229 6.36 60.15 -1.79
N PHE A 230 7.24 60.10 -2.80
CA PHE A 230 7.44 58.90 -3.61
C PHE A 230 7.93 57.71 -2.77
N GLU A 231 8.95 57.89 -1.90
CA GLU A 231 9.44 56.82 -1.02
C GLU A 231 8.32 56.20 -0.18
N ASN A 232 7.46 57.03 0.39
CA ASN A 232 6.34 56.59 1.21
C ASN A 232 5.31 55.81 0.39
N GLU A 233 4.91 56.34 -0.77
CA GLU A 233 3.92 55.68 -1.63
C GLU A 233 4.44 54.35 -2.18
N ILE A 234 5.65 54.33 -2.74
CA ILE A 234 6.21 53.08 -3.27
C ILE A 234 6.45 52.06 -2.17
N THR A 235 6.87 52.49 -0.96
CA THR A 235 6.99 51.57 0.18
C THR A 235 5.63 50.96 0.53
N ALA A 236 4.59 51.79 0.67
CA ALA A 236 3.25 51.32 1.04
C ALA A 236 2.62 50.41 -0.02
N GLN A 237 2.94 50.62 -1.30
CA GLN A 237 2.50 49.73 -2.36
C GLN A 237 3.30 48.43 -2.40
N MET A 238 4.62 48.47 -2.24
CA MET A 238 5.47 47.27 -2.24
C MET A 238 5.13 46.29 -1.11
N GLU A 239 4.66 46.78 0.04
CA GLU A 239 4.14 45.97 1.14
C GLU A 239 2.84 45.21 0.80
N LYS A 240 2.12 45.66 -0.24
CA LYS A 240 0.84 45.09 -0.70
C LYS A 240 0.97 44.27 -1.98
N VAL A 241 2.17 44.17 -2.55
CA VAL A 241 2.42 43.38 -3.76
C VAL A 241 2.27 41.90 -3.43
N THR A 242 1.48 41.21 -4.23
CA THR A 242 1.27 39.76 -4.16
C THR A 242 1.38 39.18 -5.57
N LEU A 243 1.31 37.85 -5.71
CA LEU A 243 1.24 37.21 -7.04
C LEU A 243 0.03 37.65 -7.87
N GLU A 244 -1.04 38.13 -7.22
CA GLU A 244 -2.31 38.50 -7.86
C GLU A 244 -2.47 40.02 -8.04
N LYS A 245 -1.71 40.81 -7.27
CA LYS A 245 -1.84 42.26 -7.20
C LYS A 245 -0.48 42.94 -7.31
N GLY A 246 -0.27 43.64 -8.43
CA GLY A 246 0.89 44.50 -8.67
C GLY A 246 0.73 45.91 -8.09
N LEU A 247 1.56 46.84 -8.58
CA LEU A 247 1.50 48.25 -8.21
C LEU A 247 0.24 48.94 -8.78
N ASP A 248 -0.25 49.98 -8.09
CA ASP A 248 -1.36 50.81 -8.55
C ASP A 248 -0.81 52.03 -9.32
N GLU A 249 -0.91 51.98 -10.64
CA GLU A 249 -0.44 53.02 -11.54
C GLU A 249 -1.08 54.39 -11.23
N LYS A 250 -2.37 54.43 -10.88
CA LYS A 250 -3.08 55.71 -10.68
C LYS A 250 -2.53 56.47 -9.48
N LEU A 251 -2.23 55.76 -8.40
CA LEU A 251 -1.65 56.34 -7.18
C LEU A 251 -0.19 56.75 -7.40
N LEU A 252 0.57 56.01 -8.22
CA LEU A 252 1.97 56.34 -8.53
C LEU A 252 2.12 57.47 -9.57
N THR A 253 1.15 57.65 -10.46
CA THR A 253 1.24 58.57 -11.61
C THR A 253 1.69 59.99 -11.23
N PRO A 254 1.13 60.66 -10.19
CA PRO A 254 1.57 62.01 -9.82
C PRO A 254 3.06 62.05 -9.40
N HIS A 255 3.53 61.00 -8.71
CA HIS A 255 4.92 60.90 -8.29
C HIS A 255 5.86 60.57 -9.46
N LEU A 256 5.43 59.72 -10.38
CA LEU A 256 6.20 59.37 -11.57
C LEU A 256 6.36 60.58 -12.50
N GLN A 257 5.28 61.33 -12.76
CA GLN A 257 5.34 62.58 -13.53
C GLN A 257 6.30 63.60 -12.89
N TYR A 258 6.29 63.68 -11.56
CA TYR A 258 7.23 64.53 -10.84
C TYR A 258 8.69 64.08 -11.06
N LEU A 259 8.99 62.80 -10.85
CA LEU A 259 10.33 62.24 -11.07
C LEU A 259 10.78 62.44 -12.53
N GLU A 260 9.90 62.25 -13.51
CA GLU A 260 10.18 62.53 -14.92
C GLU A 260 10.53 64.01 -15.16
N SER A 261 9.82 64.95 -14.51
CA SER A 261 10.11 66.38 -14.62
C SER A 261 11.48 66.76 -14.05
N LEU A 262 11.99 66.01 -13.06
CA LEU A 262 13.33 66.22 -12.53
C LEU A 262 14.43 65.95 -13.56
N LEU A 263 14.21 65.09 -14.55
CA LEU A 263 15.20 64.85 -15.61
C LEU A 263 15.34 66.06 -16.55
N VAL A 264 14.29 66.88 -16.66
CA VAL A 264 14.31 68.16 -17.39
C VAL A 264 14.96 69.26 -16.54
N LYS A 265 14.59 69.33 -15.26
CA LYS A 265 15.16 70.30 -14.30
C LYS A 265 16.66 70.09 -14.05
N TYR A 266 17.10 68.83 -14.04
CA TYR A 266 18.49 68.42 -13.80
C TYR A 266 19.05 67.71 -15.04
N PRO A 267 19.52 68.45 -16.07
CA PRO A 267 20.07 67.87 -17.29
C PRO A 267 21.40 67.15 -17.04
N LEU A 268 21.87 66.38 -18.03
CA LEU A 268 23.10 65.58 -17.94
C LEU A 268 24.32 66.48 -17.67
N SER A 269 24.88 66.40 -16.47
CA SER A 269 26.11 67.07 -16.08
C SER A 269 26.72 66.38 -14.84
N PRO A 270 28.04 66.50 -14.60
CA PRO A 270 28.68 65.92 -13.41
C PRO A 270 28.06 66.38 -12.09
N ALA A 271 27.53 67.60 -12.04
CA ALA A 271 26.93 68.15 -10.84
C ALA A 271 25.56 67.50 -10.51
N ASN A 272 24.86 67.00 -11.53
CA ASN A 272 23.51 66.42 -11.42
C ASN A 272 23.52 64.87 -11.36
N GLU A 273 24.68 64.24 -11.46
CA GLU A 273 24.83 62.80 -11.61
C GLU A 273 24.10 61.99 -10.51
N ASN A 274 24.21 62.44 -9.25
CA ASN A 274 23.59 61.74 -8.11
C ASN A 274 22.05 61.77 -8.15
N ILE A 275 21.45 62.93 -8.42
CA ILE A 275 19.99 63.05 -8.48
C ILE A 275 19.45 62.32 -9.71
N ARG A 276 20.13 62.43 -10.86
CA ARG A 276 19.77 61.69 -12.08
C ARG A 276 19.86 60.19 -11.88
N PHE A 277 20.89 59.68 -11.20
CA PHE A 277 21.01 58.26 -10.87
C PHE A 277 19.84 57.76 -10.03
N ILE A 278 19.48 58.49 -8.96
CA ILE A 278 18.34 58.12 -8.09
C ILE A 278 17.04 58.08 -8.90
N VAL A 279 16.77 59.14 -9.67
CA VAL A 279 15.56 59.28 -10.47
C VAL A 279 15.47 58.20 -11.55
N THR A 280 16.52 58.00 -12.35
CA THR A 280 16.53 56.99 -13.43
C THR A 280 16.46 55.56 -12.91
N ASN A 281 17.13 55.22 -11.80
CA ASN A 281 16.99 53.90 -11.15
C ASN A 281 15.54 53.65 -10.70
N ASN A 282 14.93 54.64 -10.02
CA ASN A 282 13.59 54.49 -9.49
C ASN A 282 12.52 54.46 -10.60
N LEU A 283 12.65 55.27 -11.64
CA LEU A 283 11.76 55.24 -12.80
C LEU A 283 11.89 53.90 -13.55
N ALA A 284 13.11 53.42 -13.80
CA ALA A 284 13.33 52.16 -14.51
C ALA A 284 12.75 50.95 -13.74
N GLU A 285 13.00 50.84 -12.43
CA GLU A 285 12.45 49.76 -11.61
C GLU A 285 10.93 49.89 -11.43
N THR A 286 10.38 51.10 -11.25
CA THR A 286 8.92 51.27 -11.10
C THR A 286 8.18 50.94 -12.38
N TYR A 287 8.65 51.41 -13.55
CA TYR A 287 8.02 51.08 -14.82
C TYR A 287 8.21 49.62 -15.23
N PHE A 288 9.31 48.98 -14.80
CA PHE A 288 9.47 47.54 -14.92
C PHE A 288 8.37 46.79 -14.14
N LEU A 289 8.11 47.20 -12.90
CA LEU A 289 7.06 46.62 -12.04
C LEU A 289 5.63 46.97 -12.45
N LEU A 290 5.42 48.11 -13.11
CA LEU A 290 4.17 48.50 -13.75
C LEU A 290 3.96 47.85 -15.12
N GLU A 291 4.89 47.00 -15.56
CA GLU A 291 4.80 46.30 -16.84
C GLU A 291 4.69 47.28 -18.03
N ASN A 292 5.41 48.41 -17.97
CA ASN A 292 5.54 49.35 -19.08
C ASN A 292 6.91 49.22 -19.74
N LYS A 293 6.99 48.37 -20.79
CA LYS A 293 8.27 47.98 -21.42
C LYS A 293 9.03 49.17 -21.98
N GLU A 294 8.31 50.04 -22.67
CA GLU A 294 8.87 51.17 -23.38
C GLU A 294 9.54 52.14 -22.41
N LYS A 295 8.82 52.57 -21.37
CA LYS A 295 9.38 53.47 -20.35
C LYS A 295 10.45 52.81 -19.51
N ALA A 296 10.28 51.54 -19.11
CA ALA A 296 11.30 50.81 -18.36
C ALA A 296 12.62 50.73 -19.13
N LEU A 297 12.57 50.43 -20.43
CA LEU A 297 13.75 50.36 -21.30
C LEU A 297 14.36 51.74 -21.52
N GLN A 298 13.54 52.78 -21.75
CA GLN A 298 13.98 54.16 -21.89
C GLN A 298 14.80 54.60 -20.66
N TYR A 299 14.27 54.44 -19.44
CA TYR A 299 14.97 54.87 -18.23
C TYR A 299 16.13 53.96 -17.84
N ALA A 300 16.09 52.67 -18.19
CA ALA A 300 17.23 51.77 -18.00
C ALA A 300 18.42 52.16 -18.90
N ASN A 301 18.16 52.56 -20.14
CA ASN A 301 19.19 53.08 -21.04
C ASN A 301 19.76 54.42 -20.53
N LEU A 302 18.90 55.33 -20.07
CA LEU A 302 19.36 56.58 -19.43
C LEU A 302 20.19 56.34 -18.15
N LEU A 303 19.91 55.25 -17.42
CA LEU A 303 20.71 54.83 -16.27
C LEU A 303 22.11 54.33 -16.68
N ILE A 304 22.22 53.64 -17.82
CA ILE A 304 23.50 53.23 -18.42
C ILE A 304 24.29 54.48 -18.87
N GLU A 305 23.62 55.41 -19.54
CA GLU A 305 24.22 56.67 -20.03
C GLU A 305 24.72 57.60 -18.91
N ASN A 306 24.16 57.51 -17.70
CA ASN A 306 24.65 58.25 -16.53
C ASN A 306 25.96 57.65 -15.94
N ASP A 307 26.43 56.49 -16.41
CA ASP A 307 27.74 55.82 -16.16
C ASP A 307 28.17 55.58 -14.70
N LYS A 308 27.27 55.80 -13.73
CA LYS A 308 27.59 55.60 -12.31
C LYS A 308 27.54 54.14 -11.87
N GLN A 309 26.62 53.35 -12.43
CA GLN A 309 26.44 51.90 -12.24
C GLN A 309 25.72 51.27 -13.44
N ASP A 310 26.39 51.27 -14.60
CA ASP A 310 25.96 50.66 -15.87
C ASP A 310 25.38 49.23 -15.75
N SER A 311 25.94 48.42 -14.84
CA SER A 311 25.52 47.05 -14.56
C SER A 311 24.08 46.94 -14.08
N ARG A 312 23.51 47.97 -13.41
CA ARG A 312 22.10 47.97 -13.01
C ARG A 312 21.17 48.15 -14.19
N GLY A 313 21.45 49.13 -15.05
CA GLY A 313 20.68 49.36 -16.27
C GLY A 313 20.78 48.17 -17.21
N SER A 314 21.98 47.64 -17.41
CA SER A 314 22.23 46.44 -18.23
C SER A 314 21.48 45.21 -17.70
N ALA A 315 21.40 45.04 -16.38
CA ALA A 315 20.60 43.99 -15.77
C ALA A 315 19.09 44.18 -16.00
N ILE A 316 18.57 45.41 -15.95
CA ILE A 316 17.16 45.69 -16.31
C ILE A 316 16.92 45.37 -17.79
N VAL A 317 17.79 45.82 -18.70
CA VAL A 317 17.68 45.56 -20.15
C VAL A 317 17.74 44.06 -20.45
N LYS A 318 18.72 43.33 -19.90
CA LYS A 318 18.82 41.88 -20.05
C LYS A 318 17.57 41.18 -19.52
N ARG A 319 17.01 41.65 -18.40
CA ARG A 319 15.73 41.14 -17.86
C ARG A 319 14.58 41.45 -18.80
N LEU A 320 14.46 42.66 -19.35
CA LEU A 320 13.41 43.02 -20.32
C LEU A 320 13.48 42.23 -21.64
N ASN A 321 14.69 41.82 -22.03
CA ASN A 321 14.93 41.05 -23.25
C ASN A 321 14.82 39.53 -23.04
N ASN A 322 15.18 39.02 -21.86
CA ASN A 322 15.11 37.59 -21.53
C ASN A 322 13.79 37.20 -20.83
N ALA A 323 13.14 38.14 -20.14
CA ALA A 323 11.81 37.94 -19.63
C ALA A 323 10.84 38.06 -20.80
N ASN A 324 10.02 37.03 -20.97
CA ASN A 324 8.71 37.19 -21.61
C ASN A 324 7.99 38.29 -20.82
N PHE A 325 8.04 39.51 -21.34
CA PHE A 325 7.38 40.67 -20.76
C PHE A 325 5.94 40.30 -20.46
N ALA A 326 5.43 40.71 -19.29
CA ALA A 326 4.21 40.27 -18.63
C ALA A 326 2.90 40.55 -19.38
N ASP A 327 2.93 40.62 -20.71
CA ASP A 327 1.74 40.63 -21.53
C ASP A 327 1.01 39.29 -21.37
N LYS A 328 0.00 39.31 -20.51
CA LYS A 328 -1.10 38.36 -20.38
C LYS A 328 -0.79 37.00 -19.74
N LYS A 329 0.47 36.64 -19.45
CA LYS A 329 0.80 35.34 -18.84
C LYS A 329 0.57 35.23 -17.33
N ILE A 330 0.79 36.30 -16.54
CA ILE A 330 0.63 36.21 -15.07
C ILE A 330 -0.83 35.89 -14.70
N ARG A 331 -1.81 36.54 -15.36
CA ARG A 331 -3.24 36.30 -15.12
C ARG A 331 -3.78 34.98 -15.70
N SER A 332 -3.16 34.39 -16.73
CA SER A 332 -3.59 33.09 -17.26
C SER A 332 -3.08 31.89 -16.45
N HIS A 333 -2.07 32.10 -15.60
CA HIS A 333 -1.47 31.04 -14.77
C HIS A 333 -1.86 31.11 -13.29
N THR A 334 -2.51 32.17 -12.82
CA THR A 334 -3.20 32.15 -11.51
C THR A 334 -4.33 31.11 -11.52
N THR A 335 -5.05 30.97 -12.64
CA THR A 335 -6.00 29.86 -12.87
C THR A 335 -5.34 28.50 -12.72
N ARG A 336 -4.11 28.31 -13.18
CA ARG A 336 -3.37 27.05 -12.99
C ARG A 336 -3.18 26.72 -11.51
N PHE A 337 -2.76 27.65 -10.65
CA PHE A 337 -2.60 27.36 -9.22
C PHE A 337 -3.93 27.09 -8.52
N ALA A 338 -5.00 27.81 -8.90
CA ALA A 338 -6.36 27.55 -8.42
C ALA A 338 -6.89 26.19 -8.91
N ASP A 339 -6.63 25.84 -10.17
CA ASP A 339 -7.04 24.59 -10.80
C ASP A 339 -6.23 23.41 -10.25
N LEU A 340 -4.93 23.59 -9.94
CA LEU A 340 -4.13 22.59 -9.23
C LEU A 340 -4.71 22.32 -7.84
N LYS A 341 -5.18 23.35 -7.12
CA LYS A 341 -5.85 23.18 -5.82
C LYS A 341 -7.18 22.41 -5.97
N LYS A 342 -8.00 22.76 -6.96
CA LYS A 342 -9.27 22.07 -7.24
C LYS A 342 -9.08 20.62 -7.72
N LEU A 343 -8.16 20.40 -8.65
CA LEU A 343 -7.88 19.07 -9.21
C LEU A 343 -7.19 18.18 -8.16
N GLY A 344 -6.35 18.75 -7.30
CA GLY A 344 -5.78 18.07 -6.14
C GLY A 344 -6.85 17.60 -5.14
N LEU A 345 -7.88 18.41 -4.89
CA LEU A 345 -9.05 18.00 -4.10
C LEU A 345 -9.82 16.86 -4.79
N LYS A 346 -10.09 16.98 -6.09
CA LYS A 346 -10.80 15.95 -6.86
C LYS A 346 -10.07 14.59 -6.89
N ILE A 347 -8.75 14.59 -7.06
CA ILE A 347 -7.93 13.37 -7.01
C ILE A 347 -7.90 12.76 -5.60
N ALA A 348 -8.00 13.58 -4.56
CA ALA A 348 -8.15 13.09 -3.19
C ALA A 348 -9.54 12.48 -2.95
N GLU A 349 -10.61 13.10 -3.47
CA GLU A 349 -11.98 12.59 -3.43
C GLU A 349 -12.11 11.24 -4.15
N GLU A 350 -11.57 11.09 -5.37
CA GLU A 350 -11.58 9.81 -6.10
C GLU A 350 -10.81 8.69 -5.38
N LYS A 351 -9.75 9.04 -4.62
CA LYS A 351 -9.06 8.08 -3.74
C LYS A 351 -9.93 7.67 -2.55
N GLU A 352 -10.70 8.59 -2.01
CA GLU A 352 -11.65 8.33 -0.93
C GLU A 352 -12.85 7.48 -1.41
N GLU A 353 -13.35 7.70 -2.63
CA GLU A 353 -14.38 6.85 -3.25
C GLU A 353 -13.90 5.40 -3.45
N LYS A 354 -12.65 5.20 -3.91
CA LYS A 354 -12.06 3.86 -3.99
C LYS A 354 -11.89 3.21 -2.61
N ARG A 355 -11.62 4.00 -1.58
CA ARG A 355 -11.57 3.55 -0.19
C ARG A 355 -12.96 3.16 0.31
N LEU A 356 -14.00 3.92 -0.02
CA LEU A 356 -15.40 3.62 0.32
C LEU A 356 -15.89 2.35 -0.38
N ALA A 357 -15.61 2.15 -1.66
CA ALA A 357 -15.95 0.92 -2.39
C ALA A 357 -15.26 -0.32 -1.82
N PHE A 358 -14.06 -0.18 -1.24
CA PHE A 358 -13.40 -1.25 -0.50
C PHE A 358 -14.14 -1.61 0.79
N PHE A 359 -14.67 -0.63 1.52
CA PHE A 359 -15.47 -0.87 2.72
C PHE A 359 -16.85 -1.47 2.41
N GLU A 360 -17.51 -1.02 1.33
CA GLU A 360 -18.78 -1.61 0.87
C GLU A 360 -18.62 -3.10 0.51
N LYS A 361 -17.50 -3.48 -0.11
CA LYS A 361 -17.16 -4.88 -0.37
C LYS A 361 -17.00 -5.70 0.91
N ILE A 362 -16.43 -5.11 1.97
CA ILE A 362 -16.30 -5.76 3.28
C ILE A 362 -17.69 -5.96 3.91
N GLU A 363 -18.54 -4.93 3.88
CA GLU A 363 -19.91 -5.02 4.42
C GLU A 363 -20.76 -6.09 3.72
N GLN A 364 -20.65 -6.23 2.39
CA GLN A 364 -21.33 -7.30 1.65
C GLN A 364 -20.81 -8.69 2.05
N GLN A 365 -19.49 -8.86 2.20
CA GLN A 365 -18.89 -10.12 2.64
C GLN A 365 -19.33 -10.51 4.06
N ASP A 366 -19.44 -9.54 4.96
CA ASP A 366 -19.93 -9.76 6.33
C ASP A 366 -21.43 -10.12 6.35
N ALA A 367 -22.24 -9.48 5.51
CA ALA A 367 -23.67 -9.79 5.38
C ALA A 367 -23.92 -11.20 4.83
N ASP A 368 -23.21 -11.59 3.78
CA ASP A 368 -23.30 -12.92 3.17
C ASP A 368 -22.88 -14.02 4.17
N TRP A 369 -21.81 -13.78 4.92
CA TRP A 369 -21.38 -14.69 5.99
C TRP A 369 -22.42 -14.80 7.12
N GLY A 370 -23.06 -13.69 7.50
CA GLY A 370 -24.15 -13.68 8.48
C GLY A 370 -25.31 -14.58 8.08
N GLN A 371 -25.73 -14.52 6.82
CA GLN A 371 -26.79 -15.38 6.28
C GLN A 371 -26.37 -16.86 6.23
N GLU A 372 -25.13 -17.14 5.83
CA GLU A 372 -24.61 -18.52 5.80
C GLU A 372 -24.56 -19.13 7.20
N LYS A 373 -24.09 -18.37 8.20
CA LYS A 373 -24.03 -18.81 9.60
C LYS A 373 -25.42 -19.20 10.12
N ALA A 374 -26.43 -18.35 9.89
CA ALA A 374 -27.80 -18.62 10.28
C ALA A 374 -28.36 -19.91 9.64
N ASN A 375 -28.07 -20.13 8.35
CA ASN A 375 -28.49 -21.35 7.63
C ASN A 375 -27.86 -22.62 8.24
N ARG A 376 -26.57 -22.56 8.62
CA ARG A 376 -25.86 -23.68 9.25
C ARG A 376 -26.40 -23.99 10.64
N GLU A 377 -26.68 -22.98 11.47
CA GLU A 377 -27.29 -23.16 12.80
C GLU A 377 -28.70 -23.78 12.69
N ALA A 378 -29.53 -23.29 11.77
CA ALA A 378 -30.85 -23.85 11.53
C ALA A 378 -30.80 -25.32 11.07
N LYS A 379 -29.79 -25.70 10.28
CA LYS A 379 -29.58 -27.09 9.84
C LYS A 379 -29.24 -28.02 10.99
N LEU A 380 -28.40 -27.57 11.94
CA LEU A 380 -28.05 -28.33 13.14
C LEU A 380 -29.28 -28.62 14.01
N GLU A 381 -30.08 -27.58 14.30
CA GLU A 381 -31.30 -27.75 15.08
C GLU A 381 -32.32 -28.64 14.37
N LYS A 382 -32.47 -28.49 13.05
CA LYS A 382 -33.33 -29.36 12.25
C LYS A 382 -32.90 -30.83 12.37
N SER A 383 -31.62 -31.13 12.26
CA SER A 383 -31.09 -32.51 12.37
C SER A 383 -31.40 -33.12 13.73
N LYS A 384 -31.15 -32.38 14.81
CA LYS A 384 -31.45 -32.78 16.19
C LYS A 384 -32.93 -33.07 16.40
N LEU A 385 -33.81 -32.18 15.91
CA LEU A 385 -35.26 -32.36 16.00
C LEU A 385 -35.74 -33.56 15.18
N GLN A 386 -35.24 -33.72 13.96
CA GLN A 386 -35.59 -34.85 13.09
C GLN A 386 -35.27 -36.19 13.77
N ARG A 387 -34.07 -36.34 14.35
CA ARG A 387 -33.68 -37.55 15.09
C ARG A 387 -34.61 -37.82 16.27
N ASN A 388 -34.88 -36.81 17.10
CA ASN A 388 -35.75 -37.00 18.27
C ASN A 388 -37.17 -37.40 17.84
N ASN A 389 -37.72 -36.72 16.83
CA ASN A 389 -39.02 -37.04 16.26
C ASN A 389 -39.07 -38.48 15.73
N MET A 390 -38.04 -38.92 15.04
CA MET A 390 -37.93 -40.30 14.54
C MET A 390 -37.94 -41.33 15.68
N LEU A 391 -37.16 -41.10 16.73
CA LEU A 391 -37.09 -41.98 17.90
C LEU A 391 -38.39 -42.02 18.70
N ASP A 392 -39.16 -40.92 18.69
CA ASP A 392 -40.48 -40.79 19.33
C ASP A 392 -41.62 -41.41 18.50
N SER A 393 -41.44 -41.51 17.18
CA SER A 393 -42.49 -41.92 16.24
C SER A 393 -42.12 -43.14 15.40
N ILE A 394 -41.32 -44.06 15.94
CA ILE A 394 -40.90 -45.31 15.29
C ILE A 394 -42.05 -46.05 14.57
N PRO A 395 -43.26 -46.21 15.17
CA PRO A 395 -44.36 -46.91 14.50
C PRO A 395 -44.82 -46.30 13.17
N TYR A 396 -44.52 -45.02 12.94
CA TYR A 396 -44.91 -44.26 11.75
C TYR A 396 -43.78 -44.10 10.73
N GLN A 397 -42.60 -44.68 10.98
CA GLN A 397 -41.46 -44.65 10.06
C GLN A 397 -41.53 -45.81 9.05
N LEU A 398 -40.75 -45.74 7.97
CA LEU A 398 -40.60 -46.88 7.07
C LEU A 398 -39.92 -48.07 7.77
N ASN A 399 -40.29 -49.29 7.40
CA ASN A 399 -39.77 -50.52 8.03
C ASN A 399 -39.78 -50.48 9.58
N PRO A 400 -40.91 -50.14 10.22
CA PRO A 400 -40.96 -49.74 11.63
C PRO A 400 -40.54 -50.88 12.57
N ASN A 401 -40.86 -52.13 12.22
CA ASN A 401 -40.45 -53.32 12.99
C ASN A 401 -38.94 -53.53 12.98
N LEU A 402 -38.27 -53.27 11.85
CA LEU A 402 -36.82 -53.37 11.75
C LEU A 402 -36.17 -52.23 12.53
N LEU A 403 -36.65 -51.00 12.34
CA LEU A 403 -36.16 -49.82 13.07
C LEU A 403 -36.25 -50.02 14.58
N ALA A 404 -37.41 -50.50 15.07
CA ALA A 404 -37.62 -50.75 16.50
C ALA A 404 -36.61 -51.75 17.07
N LYS A 405 -36.29 -52.82 16.33
CA LYS A 405 -35.32 -53.85 16.76
C LYS A 405 -33.88 -53.32 16.75
N VAL A 406 -33.49 -52.57 15.72
CA VAL A 406 -32.18 -51.91 15.65
C VAL A 406 -32.04 -50.91 16.81
N VAL A 407 -33.03 -50.04 17.02
CA VAL A 407 -33.02 -49.05 18.11
C VAL A 407 -33.01 -49.74 19.48
N ALA A 408 -33.76 -50.83 19.67
CA ALA A 408 -33.74 -51.59 20.92
C ALA A 408 -32.37 -52.20 21.20
N ASN A 409 -31.71 -52.77 20.18
CA ASN A 409 -30.36 -53.33 20.29
C ASN A 409 -29.30 -52.26 20.66
N LEU A 410 -29.51 -51.01 20.23
CA LEU A 410 -28.68 -49.85 20.60
C LEU A 410 -29.00 -49.26 21.98
N GLY A 411 -29.98 -49.79 22.73
CA GLY A 411 -30.33 -49.35 24.08
C GLY A 411 -31.72 -48.73 24.24
N GLY A 412 -32.45 -48.56 23.13
CA GLY A 412 -33.82 -48.02 23.08
C GLY A 412 -33.90 -46.49 22.93
N SER A 413 -35.04 -46.00 22.44
CA SER A 413 -35.25 -44.58 22.10
C SER A 413 -34.91 -43.62 23.23
N GLN A 414 -35.28 -43.96 24.47
CA GLN A 414 -35.07 -43.06 25.61
C GLN A 414 -33.59 -42.90 25.96
N ALA A 415 -32.81 -43.98 25.91
CA ALA A 415 -31.37 -43.94 26.16
C ALA A 415 -30.66 -43.11 25.08
N LEU A 416 -31.02 -43.32 23.80
CA LEU A 416 -30.42 -42.59 22.67
C LEU A 416 -30.73 -41.09 22.67
N LYS A 417 -31.95 -40.68 23.05
CA LYS A 417 -32.31 -39.25 23.16
C LYS A 417 -31.55 -38.53 24.28
N ASN A 418 -31.18 -39.25 25.34
CA ASN A 418 -30.50 -38.69 26.52
C ASN A 418 -28.97 -38.57 26.32
N ILE A 419 -28.45 -38.88 25.13
CA ILE A 419 -27.05 -38.66 24.80
C ILE A 419 -26.85 -37.16 24.51
N GLU A 420 -26.05 -36.51 25.35
CA GLU A 420 -25.68 -35.09 25.20
C GLU A 420 -24.22 -34.92 24.77
N LYS A 421 -23.36 -35.87 25.18
CA LYS A 421 -21.92 -35.88 24.90
C LYS A 421 -21.44 -37.28 24.62
N ALA A 422 -20.48 -37.41 23.72
CA ALA A 422 -19.80 -38.66 23.44
C ALA A 422 -18.30 -38.41 23.27
N HIS A 423 -17.50 -39.39 23.70
CA HIS A 423 -16.06 -39.38 23.52
C HIS A 423 -15.60 -40.81 23.22
N PHE A 424 -14.70 -40.96 22.25
CA PHE A 424 -13.95 -42.21 22.14
C PHE A 424 -12.50 -42.01 21.68
N LEU A 425 -11.65 -42.92 22.15
CA LEU A 425 -10.26 -43.06 21.75
C LEU A 425 -10.11 -44.36 20.97
N ALA A 426 -9.52 -44.28 19.79
CA ALA A 426 -9.29 -45.42 18.92
C ALA A 426 -7.83 -45.50 18.46
N LYS A 427 -7.35 -46.73 18.27
CA LYS A 427 -6.11 -47.04 17.56
C LYS A 427 -6.42 -47.42 16.13
N LEU A 428 -5.66 -46.88 15.20
CA LEU A 428 -5.74 -47.23 13.79
C LEU A 428 -4.58 -48.16 13.41
N SER A 429 -4.88 -49.18 12.62
CA SER A 429 -3.91 -50.10 12.03
C SER A 429 -4.12 -50.08 10.51
N ILE A 430 -3.18 -49.46 9.79
CA ILE A 430 -3.23 -49.38 8.33
C ILE A 430 -2.41 -50.54 7.75
N GLU A 431 -2.93 -51.19 6.72
CA GLU A 431 -2.21 -52.27 6.05
C GLU A 431 -0.84 -51.78 5.51
N GLY A 432 0.24 -52.52 5.79
CA GLY A 432 1.58 -52.17 5.35
C GLY A 432 2.25 -51.02 6.11
N ASN A 433 1.62 -50.42 7.12
CA ASN A 433 2.19 -49.33 7.92
C ASN A 433 2.28 -49.68 9.42
N ASN A 434 3.49 -49.61 9.98
CA ASN A 434 3.75 -49.90 11.40
C ASN A 434 3.78 -48.64 12.30
N VAL A 435 3.53 -47.46 11.75
CA VAL A 435 3.48 -46.22 12.53
C VAL A 435 2.26 -46.27 13.45
N PRO A 436 2.41 -46.04 14.77
CA PRO A 436 1.27 -46.00 15.68
C PRO A 436 0.41 -44.77 15.39
N GLN A 437 -0.88 -45.00 15.19
CA GLN A 437 -1.82 -43.95 14.88
C GLN A 437 -3.02 -44.01 15.82
N THR A 438 -3.40 -42.85 16.35
CA THR A 438 -4.53 -42.75 17.28
C THR A 438 -5.48 -41.65 16.85
N GLU A 439 -6.78 -41.91 16.96
CA GLU A 439 -7.84 -40.92 16.80
C GLU A 439 -8.58 -40.76 18.13
N GLU A 440 -8.68 -39.53 18.60
CA GLU A 440 -9.46 -39.15 19.76
C GLU A 440 -10.59 -38.24 19.26
N LYS A 441 -11.84 -38.62 19.53
CA LYS A 441 -13.03 -37.95 18.99
C LYS A 441 -13.95 -37.52 20.11
N TRP A 442 -14.41 -36.28 20.09
CA TRP A 442 -15.42 -35.74 21.00
C TRP A 442 -16.58 -35.16 20.21
N ALA A 443 -17.79 -35.36 20.70
CA ALA A 443 -18.97 -34.77 20.11
C ALA A 443 -19.98 -34.32 21.17
N THR A 444 -20.71 -33.28 20.84
CA THR A 444 -21.95 -32.83 21.49
C THR A 444 -23.02 -32.67 20.40
N THR A 445 -24.24 -32.30 20.77
CA THR A 445 -25.30 -32.00 19.77
C THR A 445 -25.06 -30.77 18.89
N THR A 446 -23.99 -30.01 19.11
CA THR A 446 -23.61 -28.84 18.28
C THR A 446 -22.13 -28.74 17.95
N ASN A 447 -21.28 -29.62 18.49
CA ASN A 447 -19.82 -29.52 18.33
C ASN A 447 -19.20 -30.89 18.09
N TYR A 448 -18.09 -30.90 17.35
CA TYR A 448 -17.29 -32.08 17.07
C TYR A 448 -15.80 -31.72 17.12
N LEU A 449 -14.97 -32.63 17.61
CA LEU A 449 -13.52 -32.53 17.57
C LEU A 449 -12.96 -33.89 17.19
N LEU A 450 -12.16 -33.94 16.13
CA LEU A 450 -11.24 -35.00 15.82
C LEU A 450 -9.83 -34.54 16.16
N LYS A 451 -9.09 -35.36 16.91
CA LYS A 451 -7.65 -35.25 17.08
C LYS A 451 -7.01 -36.53 16.59
N LYS A 452 -6.23 -36.44 15.53
CA LYS A 452 -5.55 -37.56 14.88
C LYS A 452 -4.05 -37.39 15.05
N LYS A 453 -3.35 -38.41 15.53
CA LYS A 453 -1.91 -38.37 15.78
C LYS A 453 -1.20 -39.36 14.86
N MET A 454 -0.42 -38.86 13.90
CA MET A 454 0.37 -39.66 12.95
C MET A 454 1.61 -38.89 12.45
N PRO A 455 2.84 -39.35 12.72
CA PRO A 455 3.75 -38.77 13.74
C PRO A 455 3.48 -37.35 14.26
N GLU A 456 2.82 -36.50 13.48
CA GLU A 456 2.39 -35.13 13.74
C GLU A 456 0.87 -35.07 13.99
N THR A 457 0.33 -33.94 14.45
CA THR A 457 -1.08 -33.85 14.85
C THR A 457 -1.94 -33.21 13.77
N TYR A 458 -3.08 -33.84 13.52
CA TYR A 458 -4.16 -33.31 12.68
C TYR A 458 -5.41 -33.10 13.52
N TYR A 459 -6.08 -31.97 13.30
CA TYR A 459 -7.32 -31.62 13.98
C TYR A 459 -8.43 -31.32 12.99
N GLU A 460 -9.65 -31.72 13.33
CA GLU A 460 -10.88 -31.19 12.72
C GLU A 460 -11.81 -30.74 13.84
N ILE A 461 -12.40 -29.56 13.69
CA ILE A 461 -13.24 -28.96 14.71
C ILE A 461 -14.51 -28.46 14.05
N VAL A 462 -15.64 -28.77 14.66
CA VAL A 462 -16.93 -28.13 14.41
C VAL A 462 -17.36 -27.47 15.71
N ASN A 463 -17.64 -26.17 15.65
CA ASN A 463 -18.20 -25.37 16.74
C ASN A 463 -19.47 -24.67 16.23
N GLY A 464 -20.62 -25.34 16.36
CA GLY A 464 -21.88 -24.87 15.78
C GLY A 464 -21.77 -24.72 14.26
N ALA A 465 -22.03 -23.51 13.75
CA ALA A 465 -21.98 -23.19 12.33
C ALA A 465 -20.55 -23.11 11.74
N GLU A 466 -19.53 -23.07 12.59
CA GLU A 466 -18.16 -22.89 12.16
C GLU A 466 -17.38 -24.19 12.25
N ALA A 467 -16.46 -24.41 11.33
CA ALA A 467 -15.60 -25.58 11.36
C ALA A 467 -14.25 -25.28 10.73
N TRP A 468 -13.21 -25.94 11.24
CA TRP A 468 -11.83 -25.75 10.83
C TRP A 468 -11.03 -27.04 10.88
N SER A 469 -9.95 -27.09 10.12
CA SER A 469 -8.92 -28.13 10.20
C SER A 469 -7.54 -27.52 10.46
N HIS A 470 -6.64 -28.33 11.01
CA HIS A 470 -5.23 -27.98 11.20
C HIS A 470 -4.36 -29.21 11.00
N ASP A 471 -3.27 -29.09 10.26
CA ASP A 471 -2.28 -30.15 10.04
C ASP A 471 -0.87 -29.63 10.39
N ASP A 472 -0.22 -30.26 11.37
CA ASP A 472 1.13 -29.90 11.80
C ASP A 472 2.19 -30.11 10.68
N ARG A 473 1.88 -30.88 9.63
CA ARG A 473 2.79 -31.20 8.50
C ARG A 473 3.00 -30.06 7.51
N GLU A 474 2.16 -29.03 7.53
CA GLU A 474 2.33 -27.86 6.68
C GLU A 474 3.46 -26.98 7.23
N SER A 475 4.71 -27.38 6.97
CA SER A 475 5.90 -26.74 7.53
C SER A 475 6.14 -25.35 6.90
N GLY A 476 5.78 -24.30 7.64
CA GLY A 476 6.12 -22.91 7.36
C GLY A 476 5.74 -21.99 8.51
N VAL A 477 6.13 -20.71 8.47
CA VAL A 477 5.79 -19.65 9.47
C VAL A 477 4.26 -19.35 9.52
N ASN A 478 3.43 -20.19 8.87
CA ASN A 478 1.99 -20.03 8.68
C ASN A 478 1.25 -21.39 8.70
N ALA A 479 1.58 -22.35 9.57
CA ALA A 479 0.66 -23.46 9.86
C ALA A 479 -0.63 -22.85 10.44
N LYS A 480 -1.63 -22.60 9.59
CA LYS A 480 -2.84 -21.85 9.94
C LYS A 480 -4.03 -22.79 9.92
N TRP A 481 -4.86 -22.68 10.96
CA TRP A 481 -6.22 -23.21 10.94
C TRP A 481 -6.94 -22.81 9.65
N ALA A 482 -7.34 -23.79 8.85
CA ALA A 482 -8.08 -23.60 7.62
C ALA A 482 -9.59 -23.73 7.92
N LYS A 483 -10.37 -22.72 7.54
CA LYS A 483 -11.83 -22.76 7.69
C LYS A 483 -12.41 -23.69 6.62
N PHE A 484 -13.28 -24.62 7.03
CA PHE A 484 -13.93 -25.53 6.10
C PHE A 484 -14.88 -24.78 5.15
N SER A 485 -14.87 -25.21 3.88
CA SER A 485 -15.87 -24.79 2.91
C SER A 485 -17.27 -25.25 3.34
N THR A 486 -18.33 -24.71 2.73
CA THR A 486 -19.71 -25.18 2.98
C THR A 486 -19.86 -26.67 2.67
N TYR A 487 -19.16 -27.16 1.64
CA TYR A 487 -19.16 -28.58 1.27
C TYR A 487 -18.54 -29.44 2.36
N ASP A 488 -17.33 -29.09 2.81
CA ASP A 488 -16.61 -29.86 3.83
C ASP A 488 -17.32 -29.80 5.18
N TYR A 489 -17.87 -28.63 5.54
CA TYR A 489 -18.72 -28.48 6.72
C TYR A 489 -19.89 -29.47 6.70
N ASN A 490 -20.58 -29.60 5.57
CA ASN A 490 -21.71 -30.52 5.44
C ASN A 490 -21.31 -32.00 5.58
N ASN A 491 -20.08 -32.34 5.21
CA ASN A 491 -19.57 -33.71 5.32
C ASN A 491 -19.21 -34.08 6.76
N ILE A 492 -18.63 -33.15 7.51
CA ILE A 492 -18.19 -33.40 8.89
C ILE A 492 -19.33 -33.22 9.92
N VAL A 493 -20.29 -32.33 9.65
CA VAL A 493 -21.36 -32.00 10.61
C VAL A 493 -22.27 -33.18 10.94
N LYS A 494 -22.31 -34.22 10.10
CA LYS A 494 -23.01 -35.49 10.40
C LYS A 494 -22.53 -36.14 11.72
N ASN A 495 -21.29 -35.87 12.12
CA ASN A 495 -20.69 -36.40 13.36
C ASN A 495 -21.19 -35.68 14.63
N VAL A 496 -21.94 -34.60 14.47
CA VAL A 496 -22.64 -33.90 15.57
C VAL A 496 -23.92 -34.67 15.97
N ASP A 497 -24.46 -35.51 15.09
CA ASP A 497 -25.47 -36.50 15.51
C ASP A 497 -24.79 -37.62 16.30
N LEU A 498 -25.04 -37.64 17.61
CA LEU A 498 -24.40 -38.56 18.55
C LEU A 498 -24.77 -40.03 18.34
N VAL A 499 -25.91 -40.34 17.69
CA VAL A 499 -26.22 -41.73 17.31
C VAL A 499 -25.33 -42.17 16.16
N ASN A 500 -25.25 -41.34 15.10
CA ASN A 500 -24.33 -41.55 13.99
C ASN A 500 -22.86 -41.59 14.47
N PHE A 501 -22.45 -40.68 15.35
CA PHE A 501 -21.09 -40.66 15.90
C PHE A 501 -20.69 -41.97 16.60
N LEU A 502 -21.59 -42.57 17.37
CA LEU A 502 -21.30 -43.80 18.12
C LEU A 502 -21.42 -45.07 17.26
N THR A 503 -22.28 -45.07 16.25
CA THR A 503 -22.72 -46.30 15.58
C THR A 503 -22.57 -46.30 14.06
N ASP A 504 -22.22 -45.16 13.47
CA ASP A 504 -22.29 -44.86 12.03
C ASP A 504 -23.69 -45.02 11.40
N LEU A 505 -24.74 -45.17 12.23
CA LEU A 505 -26.12 -45.25 11.75
C LEU A 505 -26.68 -43.87 11.42
N ARG A 506 -26.95 -43.64 10.13
CA ARG A 506 -27.63 -42.44 9.61
C ARG A 506 -29.14 -42.56 9.74
N LEU A 507 -29.65 -42.36 10.96
CA LEU A 507 -31.09 -42.34 11.23
C LEU A 507 -31.81 -41.29 10.38
N ASP A 508 -31.19 -40.14 10.13
CA ASP A 508 -31.75 -39.08 9.29
C ASP A 508 -32.09 -39.52 7.86
N LEU A 509 -31.46 -40.59 7.36
CA LEU A 509 -31.71 -41.17 6.04
C LEU A 509 -32.71 -42.34 6.08
N TRP A 510 -33.17 -42.77 7.25
CA TRP A 510 -33.91 -44.03 7.39
C TRP A 510 -35.15 -44.14 6.50
N ASN A 511 -35.95 -43.08 6.43
CA ASN A 511 -37.17 -43.05 5.61
C ASN A 511 -36.89 -42.87 4.12
N ASN A 512 -35.63 -42.72 3.71
CA ASN A 512 -35.24 -42.72 2.32
C ASN A 512 -34.75 -44.10 1.87
N PHE A 513 -34.50 -45.02 2.82
CA PHE A 513 -34.06 -46.37 2.48
C PHE A 513 -35.22 -47.23 1.97
N GLU A 514 -34.98 -47.85 0.82
CA GLU A 514 -35.75 -48.97 0.31
C GLU A 514 -35.20 -50.27 0.91
N LEU A 515 -36.10 -51.16 1.36
CA LEU A 515 -35.72 -52.49 1.83
C LEU A 515 -35.68 -53.43 0.63
N LEU A 516 -34.49 -53.90 0.29
CA LEU A 516 -34.23 -54.84 -0.78
C LEU A 516 -34.36 -56.30 -0.29
N GLN A 517 -34.13 -57.25 -1.19
CA GLN A 517 -34.16 -58.67 -0.85
C GLN A 517 -33.05 -59.00 0.16
N ASP A 518 -33.32 -60.00 0.99
CA ASP A 518 -32.36 -60.47 1.98
C ASP A 518 -31.08 -60.97 1.29
N GLU A 519 -29.93 -60.60 1.84
CA GLU A 519 -28.63 -60.92 1.26
C GLU A 519 -27.75 -61.62 2.30
N ILE A 520 -26.99 -62.63 1.86
CA ILE A 520 -25.90 -63.19 2.65
C ILE A 520 -24.69 -62.28 2.45
N TYR A 521 -24.38 -61.47 3.46
CA TYR A 521 -23.29 -60.51 3.43
C TYR A 521 -22.31 -60.78 4.57
N GLU A 522 -21.01 -60.84 4.28
CA GLU A 522 -19.95 -61.23 5.24
C GLU A 522 -20.29 -62.53 6.01
N GLY A 523 -20.91 -63.49 5.32
CA GLY A 523 -21.32 -64.79 5.88
C GLY A 523 -22.55 -64.77 6.79
N ARG A 524 -23.28 -63.65 6.87
CA ARG A 524 -24.49 -63.49 7.70
C ARG A 524 -25.71 -63.15 6.85
N LEU A 525 -26.86 -63.70 7.21
CA LEU A 525 -28.12 -63.30 6.59
C LEU A 525 -28.51 -61.91 7.08
N CYS A 526 -28.62 -60.94 6.18
CA CYS A 526 -28.85 -59.54 6.49
C CYS A 526 -30.11 -59.01 5.82
N TYR A 527 -30.75 -58.03 6.47
CA TYR A 527 -31.60 -57.06 5.79
C TYR A 527 -30.71 -56.09 5.01
N HIS A 528 -31.08 -55.81 3.76
CA HIS A 528 -30.36 -54.88 2.89
C HIS A 528 -31.21 -53.63 2.65
N LEU A 529 -30.72 -52.49 3.10
CA LEU A 529 -31.34 -51.18 2.91
C LEU A 529 -30.53 -50.37 1.88
N ASN A 530 -31.17 -49.81 0.87
CA ASN A 530 -30.54 -48.99 -0.16
C ASN A 530 -31.19 -47.59 -0.27
N TYR A 531 -30.39 -46.55 -0.45
CA TYR A 531 -30.87 -45.21 -0.79
C TYR A 531 -29.98 -44.58 -1.86
N PHE A 532 -30.58 -44.30 -3.02
CA PHE A 532 -29.91 -43.66 -4.15
C PHE A 532 -30.36 -42.20 -4.33
N GLU A 533 -29.51 -41.25 -3.93
CA GLU A 533 -29.73 -39.82 -4.11
C GLU A 533 -29.36 -39.37 -5.53
N LYS A 534 -30.24 -38.58 -6.14
CA LYS A 534 -30.03 -37.97 -7.48
C LYS A 534 -29.96 -36.45 -7.38
N THR A 535 -29.19 -35.82 -8.27
CA THR A 535 -29.09 -34.36 -8.39
C THR A 535 -29.25 -33.93 -9.86
N LEU A 536 -29.33 -32.62 -10.11
CA LEU A 536 -29.34 -32.06 -11.47
C LEU A 536 -27.93 -31.62 -11.87
N SER A 537 -27.51 -31.97 -13.08
CA SER A 537 -26.28 -31.45 -13.69
C SER A 537 -26.45 -30.00 -14.16
N THR A 538 -25.35 -29.35 -14.55
CA THR A 538 -25.35 -28.02 -15.17
C THR A 538 -26.18 -27.94 -16.45
N GLY A 539 -26.46 -29.08 -17.10
CA GLY A 539 -27.37 -29.21 -18.24
C GLY A 539 -28.80 -29.62 -17.87
N ASN A 540 -29.22 -29.46 -16.60
CA ASN A 540 -30.53 -29.86 -16.07
C ASN A 540 -30.89 -31.34 -16.28
N ARG A 541 -29.89 -32.23 -16.35
CA ARG A 541 -30.12 -33.68 -16.42
C ARG A 541 -30.05 -34.28 -15.03
N THR A 542 -30.96 -35.18 -14.70
CA THR A 542 -30.86 -35.96 -13.46
C THR A 542 -29.66 -36.91 -13.55
N ILE A 543 -28.73 -36.75 -12.62
CA ILE A 543 -27.51 -37.56 -12.49
C ILE A 543 -27.43 -38.18 -11.09
N PRO A 544 -26.73 -39.32 -10.95
CA PRO A 544 -26.36 -39.88 -9.64
C PRO A 544 -25.63 -38.85 -8.77
N LYS A 545 -25.91 -38.85 -7.46
CA LYS A 545 -25.17 -38.04 -6.47
C LYS A 545 -24.52 -38.93 -5.42
N THR A 546 -25.31 -39.77 -4.75
CA THR A 546 -24.78 -40.66 -3.70
C THR A 546 -25.62 -41.92 -3.61
N ASP A 547 -24.97 -43.07 -3.47
CA ASP A 547 -25.59 -44.36 -3.22
C ASP A 547 -25.20 -44.88 -1.84
N TYR A 548 -26.19 -45.25 -1.03
CA TYR A 548 -26.01 -45.71 0.34
C TYR A 548 -26.55 -47.12 0.50
N HIS A 549 -25.74 -48.02 1.07
CA HIS A 549 -26.15 -49.36 1.44
C HIS A 549 -25.94 -49.58 2.94
N VAL A 550 -26.92 -50.20 3.60
CA VAL A 550 -26.82 -50.59 5.01
C VAL A 550 -27.27 -52.04 5.15
N PHE A 551 -26.41 -52.85 5.75
CA PHE A 551 -26.65 -54.27 6.00
C PHE A 551 -26.86 -54.49 7.50
N VAL A 552 -28.00 -55.07 7.86
CA VAL A 552 -28.38 -55.32 9.27
C VAL A 552 -28.60 -56.81 9.49
N ASP A 553 -27.88 -57.38 10.45
CA ASP A 553 -27.96 -58.80 10.79
C ASP A 553 -29.39 -59.19 11.23
N LYS A 554 -29.92 -60.29 10.67
CA LYS A 554 -31.26 -60.76 11.01
C LYS A 554 -31.39 -61.39 12.39
N GLU A 555 -30.30 -61.92 12.94
CA GLU A 555 -30.32 -62.65 14.19
C GLU A 555 -30.24 -61.72 15.40
N ASN A 556 -29.32 -60.74 15.34
CA ASN A 556 -29.00 -59.87 16.47
C ASN A 556 -29.27 -58.38 16.20
N PHE A 557 -29.68 -58.00 14.99
CA PHE A 557 -30.00 -56.61 14.60
C PHE A 557 -28.84 -55.63 14.77
N ASN A 558 -27.59 -56.12 14.75
CA ASN A 558 -26.41 -55.29 14.61
C ASN A 558 -26.26 -54.81 13.17
N ILE A 559 -25.66 -53.65 12.98
CA ILE A 559 -25.22 -53.20 11.67
C ILE A 559 -23.99 -54.03 11.31
N VAL A 560 -24.02 -54.71 10.17
CA VAL A 560 -22.89 -55.53 9.70
C VAL A 560 -21.96 -54.66 8.87
N SER A 561 -22.52 -53.88 7.95
CA SER A 561 -21.77 -52.99 7.09
C SER A 561 -22.57 -51.79 6.63
N THR A 562 -21.87 -50.70 6.33
CA THR A 562 -22.39 -49.55 5.59
C THR A 562 -21.48 -49.28 4.41
N GLU A 563 -22.06 -49.04 3.25
CA GLU A 563 -21.33 -48.64 2.04
C GLU A 563 -21.89 -47.32 1.52
N LYS A 564 -21.00 -46.50 0.98
CA LYS A 564 -21.32 -45.20 0.42
C LYS A 564 -20.51 -45.00 -0.86
N THR A 565 -21.20 -44.77 -1.96
CA THR A 565 -20.60 -44.37 -3.25
C THR A 565 -20.98 -42.93 -3.58
N GLU A 566 -20.02 -42.04 -3.79
CA GLU A 566 -20.28 -40.69 -4.30
C GLU A 566 -20.00 -40.59 -5.80
N PHE A 567 -20.78 -39.75 -6.47
CA PHE A 567 -20.68 -39.52 -7.90
C PHE A 567 -20.46 -38.05 -8.20
N ASP A 568 -19.36 -37.73 -8.87
CA ASP A 568 -19.09 -36.42 -9.43
C ASP A 568 -19.49 -36.38 -10.91
N ASN A 569 -20.47 -35.54 -11.24
CA ASN A 569 -21.05 -35.45 -12.58
C ASN A 569 -21.52 -36.81 -13.15
N GLY A 570 -21.96 -37.72 -12.28
CA GLY A 570 -22.44 -39.05 -12.63
C GLY A 570 -21.35 -40.13 -12.77
N ASN A 571 -20.07 -39.79 -12.55
CA ASN A 571 -18.98 -40.76 -12.48
C ASN A 571 -18.63 -41.04 -11.02
N LYS A 572 -18.35 -42.30 -10.67
CA LYS A 572 -17.89 -42.68 -9.33
C LYS A 572 -16.63 -41.89 -8.99
N SER A 573 -16.67 -41.13 -7.88
CA SER A 573 -15.53 -40.33 -7.41
C SER A 573 -14.98 -40.81 -6.08
N PHE A 574 -15.81 -41.46 -5.26
CA PHE A 574 -15.42 -41.95 -3.95
C PHE A 574 -16.26 -43.18 -3.57
N PHE A 575 -15.65 -44.15 -2.92
CA PHE A 575 -16.34 -45.26 -2.28
C PHE A 575 -15.78 -45.49 -0.88
N GLU A 576 -16.67 -45.67 0.09
CA GLU A 576 -16.33 -46.03 1.46
C GLU A 576 -17.18 -47.23 1.87
N ARG A 577 -16.52 -48.29 2.34
CA ARG A 577 -17.13 -49.44 3.00
C ARG A 577 -16.61 -49.53 4.42
N LYS A 578 -17.54 -49.70 5.37
CA LYS A 578 -17.24 -49.96 6.78
C LYS A 578 -17.83 -51.31 7.17
N ILE A 579 -17.02 -52.17 7.79
CA ILE A 579 -17.46 -53.47 8.33
C ILE A 579 -17.35 -53.41 9.85
N PHE A 580 -18.47 -53.61 10.54
CA PHE A 580 -18.58 -53.44 11.98
C PHE A 580 -18.47 -54.78 12.72
N GLY A 581 -17.67 -54.80 13.78
CA GLY A 581 -17.42 -55.99 14.58
C GLY A 581 -17.18 -55.67 16.05
N ASP A 582 -17.02 -56.73 16.85
CA ASP A 582 -16.78 -56.63 18.30
C ASP A 582 -17.80 -55.72 19.00
N TYR A 583 -19.08 -56.07 18.87
CA TYR A 583 -20.16 -55.32 19.49
C TYR A 583 -20.15 -55.53 21.01
N ARG A 584 -19.99 -54.46 21.79
CA ARG A 584 -19.93 -54.51 23.26
C ARG A 584 -21.02 -53.66 23.92
N PRO A 585 -21.58 -54.10 25.06
CA PRO A 585 -22.60 -53.35 25.78
C PRO A 585 -22.01 -52.09 26.45
N VAL A 586 -22.76 -50.99 26.41
CA VAL A 586 -22.41 -49.73 27.07
C VAL A 586 -23.44 -49.43 28.15
N ALA A 587 -23.01 -49.39 29.42
CA ALA A 587 -23.91 -49.24 30.56
C ALA A 587 -24.78 -47.97 30.49
N ALA A 588 -24.18 -46.84 30.07
CA ALA A 588 -24.87 -45.57 29.90
C ALA A 588 -25.93 -45.57 28.78
N LEU A 589 -25.93 -46.57 27.90
CA LEU A 589 -26.94 -46.79 26.87
C LEU A 589 -27.88 -47.93 27.23
N ASN A 590 -28.20 -48.12 28.52
CA ASN A 590 -29.05 -49.23 28.98
C ASN A 590 -28.53 -50.61 28.49
N SER A 591 -27.20 -50.80 28.50
CA SER A 591 -26.51 -51.97 27.96
C SER A 591 -26.71 -52.23 26.47
N GLY A 592 -27.11 -51.21 25.71
CA GLY A 592 -27.10 -51.21 24.25
C GLY A 592 -25.70 -51.48 23.69
N LYS A 593 -25.63 -52.16 22.55
CA LYS A 593 -24.36 -52.62 21.97
C LYS A 593 -23.89 -51.69 20.86
N ILE A 594 -22.61 -51.32 20.89
CA ILE A 594 -21.97 -50.52 19.84
C ILE A 594 -20.72 -51.22 19.31
N PRO A 595 -20.27 -50.94 18.08
CA PRO A 595 -19.09 -51.57 17.51
C PRO A 595 -17.81 -51.02 18.13
N PHE A 596 -16.88 -51.91 18.51
CA PHE A 596 -15.53 -51.56 18.99
C PHE A 596 -14.45 -51.82 17.95
N LYS A 597 -14.74 -52.60 16.90
CA LYS A 597 -13.85 -52.84 15.77
C LYS A 597 -14.54 -52.44 14.48
N ILE A 598 -13.87 -51.64 13.66
CA ILE A 598 -14.37 -51.23 12.34
C ILE A 598 -13.26 -51.43 11.32
N ASN A 599 -13.52 -52.17 10.26
CA ASN A 599 -12.62 -52.25 9.11
C ASN A 599 -13.13 -51.28 8.05
N TYR A 600 -12.25 -50.40 7.58
CA TYR A 600 -12.52 -49.42 6.55
C TYR A 600 -11.86 -49.84 5.25
N GLU A 601 -12.60 -49.65 4.17
CA GLU A 601 -12.12 -49.72 2.80
C GLU A 601 -12.56 -48.47 2.09
N ILE A 602 -11.59 -47.70 1.61
CA ILE A 602 -11.80 -46.44 0.93
C ILE A 602 -11.16 -46.54 -0.45
N GLU A 603 -11.91 -46.19 -1.48
CA GLU A 603 -11.43 -46.06 -2.84
C GLU A 603 -11.69 -44.63 -3.31
N ASP A 604 -10.61 -43.90 -3.54
CA ASP A 604 -10.65 -42.52 -4.03
C ASP A 604 -9.69 -42.33 -5.23
N PHE A 605 -9.48 -41.09 -5.67
CA PHE A 605 -8.57 -40.78 -6.78
C PHE A 605 -7.12 -41.27 -6.55
N ASN A 606 -6.71 -41.46 -5.29
CA ASN A 606 -5.37 -41.89 -4.91
C ASN A 606 -5.24 -43.41 -4.77
N GLY A 607 -6.33 -44.16 -4.98
CA GLY A 607 -6.37 -45.63 -4.94
C GLY A 607 -7.11 -46.19 -3.73
N GLU A 608 -6.87 -47.48 -3.46
CA GLU A 608 -7.52 -48.21 -2.36
C GLU A 608 -6.72 -48.06 -1.05
N THR A 609 -7.43 -47.72 0.03
CA THR A 609 -6.89 -47.64 1.39
C THR A 609 -7.69 -48.56 2.30
N LEU A 610 -6.99 -49.52 2.92
CA LEU A 610 -7.54 -50.46 3.88
C LEU A 610 -6.96 -50.18 5.28
N TYR A 611 -7.82 -49.96 6.25
CA TYR A 611 -7.38 -49.81 7.64
C TYR A 611 -8.42 -50.27 8.65
N GLN A 612 -7.95 -50.57 9.86
CA GLN A 612 -8.79 -51.01 10.97
C GLN A 612 -8.77 -49.98 12.09
N GLU A 613 -9.95 -49.62 12.59
CA GLU A 613 -10.15 -48.87 13.83
C GLU A 613 -10.48 -49.84 14.97
N VAL A 614 -9.76 -49.72 16.09
CA VAL A 614 -10.06 -50.39 17.34
C VAL A 614 -10.33 -49.33 18.41
N ARG A 615 -11.58 -49.21 18.82
CA ARG A 615 -12.01 -48.28 19.88
C ARG A 615 -11.58 -48.85 21.22
N GLU A 616 -10.62 -48.21 21.87
CA GLU A 616 -10.12 -48.64 23.18
C GLU A 616 -11.01 -48.15 24.31
N LYS A 617 -11.59 -46.97 24.14
CA LYS A 617 -12.42 -46.32 25.15
C LYS A 617 -13.61 -45.66 24.48
N VAL A 618 -14.82 -45.91 24.99
CA VAL A 618 -16.03 -45.19 24.60
C VAL A 618 -16.75 -44.70 25.86
N GLU A 619 -17.04 -43.41 25.91
CA GLU A 619 -17.72 -42.75 27.01
C GLU A 619 -18.96 -42.02 26.48
N VAL A 620 -20.09 -42.24 27.15
CA VAL A 620 -21.36 -41.56 26.88
C VAL A 620 -21.67 -40.66 28.07
N ASN A 621 -22.02 -39.41 27.78
CA ASN A 621 -22.17 -38.32 28.74
C ASN A 621 -20.94 -38.11 29.67
N PRO A 622 -19.70 -38.11 29.16
CA PRO A 622 -18.51 -37.81 29.96
C PRO A 622 -18.49 -36.36 30.46
N VAL A 623 -17.74 -36.13 31.53
CA VAL A 623 -17.52 -34.81 32.12
C VAL A 623 -16.40 -34.07 31.38
N PHE A 624 -16.72 -33.45 30.24
CA PHE A 624 -15.87 -32.46 29.58
C PHE A 624 -16.62 -31.15 29.32
N GLY A 625 -15.90 -30.03 29.33
CA GLY A 625 -16.46 -28.70 29.04
C GLY A 625 -16.34 -28.35 27.55
N ASN A 626 -17.31 -27.58 27.01
CA ASN A 626 -17.32 -27.16 25.61
C ASN A 626 -16.09 -26.35 25.20
N ARG A 627 -15.32 -25.83 26.17
CA ARG A 627 -14.03 -25.17 25.93
C ARG A 627 -13.03 -26.03 25.16
N ILE A 628 -13.16 -27.37 25.17
CA ILE A 628 -12.25 -28.25 24.42
C ILE A 628 -12.33 -28.00 22.90
N PHE A 629 -13.52 -27.70 22.37
CA PHE A 629 -13.74 -27.40 20.95
C PHE A 629 -13.17 -26.04 20.53
N MET A 630 -12.84 -25.16 21.48
CA MET A 630 -12.25 -23.84 21.21
C MET A 630 -10.76 -23.78 21.55
N LYS A 631 -10.34 -24.42 22.64
CA LYS A 631 -8.96 -24.36 23.16
C LYS A 631 -7.95 -24.84 22.12
N GLU A 632 -8.28 -25.88 21.37
CA GLU A 632 -7.41 -26.41 20.33
C GLU A 632 -7.23 -25.40 19.18
N VAL A 633 -8.29 -24.67 18.80
CA VAL A 633 -8.22 -23.55 17.81
C VAL A 633 -7.24 -22.45 18.28
N TYR A 634 -7.27 -22.09 19.56
CA TYR A 634 -6.42 -21.04 20.12
C TYR A 634 -4.96 -21.46 20.34
N PHE A 635 -4.66 -22.76 20.46
CA PHE A 635 -3.28 -23.24 20.64
C PHE A 635 -2.41 -23.04 19.38
N GLY A 636 -3.03 -22.91 18.19
CA GLY A 636 -2.35 -22.66 16.91
C GLY A 636 -2.16 -21.19 16.53
N GLY A 637 -2.32 -20.24 17.45
CA GLY A 637 -2.00 -18.83 17.21
C GLY A 637 -3.08 -17.97 16.53
N PHE A 638 -4.32 -18.45 16.42
CA PHE A 638 -5.46 -17.63 16.01
C PHE A 638 -5.83 -16.68 17.16
N LYS A 639 -5.86 -15.36 16.91
CA LYS A 639 -6.37 -14.34 17.83
C LYS A 639 -7.70 -13.82 17.35
#